data_AF-A0A1J9RES9-F1
#
_entry.id   AF-A0A1J9RES9-F1
#
_cell.length_a   1.000
_cell.length_b   1.000
_cell.length_c   1.000
_cell.angle_alpha   90.00
_cell.angle_beta   90.00
_cell.angle_gamma   90.00
#
_symmetry.space_group_name_H-M   'P 1'
#
loop_
_entity.id
_entity.type
_entity.pdbx_description
1 polymer ?
#
loop_
_entity_poly.entity_id
_entity_poly.type
_entity_poly.pdbx_seq_one_letter_code
_entity_poly.pdbx_strand_id
1 'polypeptide(L)'
;MSNLSNSSIRDLLLGLEERKFTSVDLVKAYLARINQVNEVVKAINAVNSDAIDIAEKYDSERASGNLRGRLHGIPILVKDVFLTTDGMDTTSGCSGLIGARPKFEATVIKKLHSAGAIILGKTNCSEWANFRAPEKSISGWSAVGGQGLGIYAKNQSPAGSSSGSAVATALGLAAAALGTETTGSISSPARVSGIVGLKPTVGLTSRYGAYCVTEWEDSVGVLGRTVVDAATVLTAIAGIDRLDNFTSADPRDDGHNIRPAEGTDFSESCGPDGLRGLRIGIPRHCFQLDETVMAQFDEALKVMEKHGATIVDNLEFSQWSPKYPDIERAEWRLSFRKELRENMAKFLESFDVNPCELHTLADVMEYTKKTPEELFARYGMKQWGQAEDIGKRFDFDSEEYKKSRSRRLFIGRQIPELLDTHKCDVLVAPSWVDTTANYGGCPTISVPMGFYPSDFPSIYTPDNLLVTGPNIPNAILFVGRRWDDQRLIAAAHSYEQATHHRDSFRPVIEATVELGTSARSVSPLILETDRVERKDRPYLIEESNSILTCKNTITPAIVNYLAPDEKWLTVKPYQIVGTLPAGLPRQNIELKAYPMNINDVRAEDLGRFSLDKEGFQWISHCAEESLDTETSIDKYIQQMEDFVKTYLKANAVRTYQYQLRKVGGDPNNRDIRPASNMIHIGMPTTLGQHKQKVINSIDMTPMASRNRAIRIFQEKGAKVLDGRVRLLSVWRPLFGPIKDYPLAVCDSETVVKGDLIESDHIYPDFESETYCVLHNTDHRWYYLSDQTKDEVLLITNYDSQTHRRVPHTGFQMPSSNGVTRARESLELKVVVIG
;
A
#
# COMPACT_ATOMS: atom_id res chain seq x y z
N MET A 1 -6.64 24.58 14.78
CA MET A 1 -6.43 23.13 14.72
C MET A 1 -5.20 22.90 13.87
N SER A 2 -4.29 22.03 14.29
CA SER A 2 -2.99 21.84 13.65
C SER A 2 -3.14 21.08 12.33
N ASN A 3 -2.52 21.61 11.26
CA ASN A 3 -2.39 20.93 9.98
C ASN A 3 -1.38 19.77 10.16
N LEU A 4 -1.82 18.52 10.02
CA LEU A 4 -1.03 17.31 10.17
C LEU A 4 0.16 17.27 9.20
N SER A 5 0.04 17.89 8.03
CA SER A 5 1.11 18.02 7.04
C SER A 5 2.29 18.85 7.56
N ASN A 6 2.06 19.70 8.57
CA ASN A 6 3.07 20.57 9.17
C ASN A 6 3.23 20.39 10.69
N SER A 7 2.51 19.44 11.30
CA SER A 7 2.63 19.17 12.74
C SER A 7 3.91 18.39 13.01
N SER A 8 4.73 18.89 13.93
CA SER A 8 5.88 18.15 14.48
C SER A 8 5.41 17.06 15.44
N ILE A 9 6.27 16.09 15.75
CA ILE A 9 6.01 15.09 16.81
C ILE A 9 5.73 15.80 18.13
N ARG A 10 6.42 16.90 18.42
CA ARG A 10 6.18 17.72 19.61
C ARG A 10 4.76 18.29 19.64
N ASP A 11 4.29 18.85 18.53
CA ASP A 11 2.92 19.39 18.44
C ASP A 11 1.87 18.30 18.65
N LEU A 12 2.12 17.10 18.11
CA LEU A 12 1.24 15.95 18.27
C LEU A 12 1.20 15.48 19.73
N LEU A 13 2.35 15.36 20.39
CA LEU A 13 2.45 14.99 21.80
C LEU A 13 1.74 16.00 22.71
N LEU A 14 1.95 17.30 22.48
CA LEU A 14 1.25 18.36 23.22
C LEU A 14 -0.26 18.29 23.03
N GLY A 15 -0.73 18.02 21.79
CA GLY A 15 -2.15 17.83 21.53
C GLY A 15 -2.76 16.63 22.26
N LEU A 16 -2.02 15.54 22.38
CA LEU A 16 -2.43 14.35 23.15
C LEU A 16 -2.42 14.61 24.66
N GLU A 17 -1.42 15.33 25.17
CA GLU A 17 -1.30 15.73 26.58
C GLU A 17 -2.45 16.65 27.00
N GLU A 18 -2.73 17.67 26.18
CA GLU A 18 -3.82 18.62 26.38
C GLU A 18 -5.21 18.05 26.05
N ARG A 19 -5.28 16.77 25.62
CA ARG A 19 -6.52 16.06 25.25
C ARG A 19 -7.32 16.76 24.15
N LYS A 20 -6.63 17.45 23.22
CA LYS A 20 -7.23 18.04 22.03
C LYS A 20 -7.70 16.97 21.04
N PHE A 21 -7.06 15.82 21.06
CA PHE A 21 -7.40 14.61 20.32
C PHE A 21 -6.77 13.41 21.03
N THR A 22 -7.18 12.20 20.64
CA THR A 22 -6.64 10.93 21.12
C THR A 22 -5.68 10.31 20.11
N SER A 23 -4.91 9.31 20.50
CA SER A 23 -4.09 8.52 19.57
C SER A 23 -4.97 7.80 18.56
N VAL A 24 -6.18 7.37 18.94
CA VAL A 24 -7.19 6.83 18.02
C VAL A 24 -7.57 7.85 16.95
N ASP A 25 -7.83 9.10 17.32
CA ASP A 25 -8.14 10.17 16.36
C ASP A 25 -6.98 10.41 15.40
N LEU A 26 -5.75 10.38 15.93
CA LEU A 26 -4.53 10.55 15.14
C LEU A 26 -4.31 9.41 14.15
N VAL A 27 -4.48 8.15 14.59
CA VAL A 27 -4.42 6.97 13.71
C VAL A 27 -5.49 7.04 12.63
N LYS A 28 -6.75 7.34 12.98
CA LYS A 28 -7.84 7.48 12.01
C LYS A 28 -7.57 8.57 10.98
N ALA A 29 -7.03 9.71 11.41
CA ALA A 29 -6.68 10.80 10.50
C ALA A 29 -5.57 10.38 9.53
N TYR A 30 -4.49 9.74 10.00
CA TYR A 30 -3.43 9.25 9.12
C TYR A 30 -3.90 8.14 8.17
N LEU A 31 -4.71 7.18 8.63
CA LEU A 31 -5.31 6.16 7.76
C LEU A 31 -6.18 6.79 6.66
N ALA A 32 -6.98 7.80 6.99
CA ALA A 32 -7.78 8.53 6.01
C ALA A 32 -6.91 9.31 5.01
N ARG A 33 -5.79 9.90 5.45
CA ARG A 33 -4.79 10.53 4.56
C ARG A 33 -4.15 9.51 3.63
N ILE A 34 -3.79 8.32 4.12
CA ILE A 34 -3.26 7.21 3.30
C ILE A 34 -4.29 6.84 2.23
N ASN A 35 -5.54 6.59 2.60
CA ASN A 35 -6.61 6.23 1.65
C ASN A 35 -6.86 7.32 0.60
N GLN A 36 -6.61 8.59 0.91
CA GLN A 36 -6.82 9.70 -0.02
C GLN A 36 -5.81 9.70 -1.18
N VAL A 37 -4.55 9.33 -0.93
CA VAL A 37 -3.45 9.59 -1.88
C VAL A 37 -2.68 8.34 -2.30
N ASN A 38 -2.73 7.24 -1.54
CA ASN A 38 -1.83 6.10 -1.75
C ASN A 38 -2.09 5.35 -3.06
N GLU A 39 -3.32 5.35 -3.58
CA GLU A 39 -3.64 4.79 -4.91
C GLU A 39 -2.81 5.45 -6.03
N VAL A 40 -2.49 6.73 -5.87
CA VAL A 40 -1.71 7.50 -6.84
C VAL A 40 -0.21 7.33 -6.57
N VAL A 41 0.21 7.53 -5.33
CA VAL A 41 1.65 7.63 -5.01
C VAL A 41 2.32 6.29 -4.70
N LYS A 42 1.53 5.24 -4.40
CA LYS A 42 1.96 3.88 -4.07
C LYS A 42 3.11 3.83 -3.05
N ALA A 43 2.96 4.60 -1.98
CA ALA A 43 3.97 4.78 -0.93
C ALA A 43 3.82 3.74 0.21
N ILE A 44 2.63 3.19 0.42
CA ILE A 44 2.29 2.22 1.48
C ILE A 44 1.96 0.88 0.85
N ASN A 45 2.64 -0.19 1.29
CA ASN A 45 2.39 -1.58 0.87
C ASN A 45 1.34 -2.26 1.75
N ALA A 46 1.38 -2.01 3.06
CA ALA A 46 0.48 -2.62 4.03
C ALA A 46 0.17 -1.64 5.16
N VAL A 47 -1.03 -1.75 5.71
CA VAL A 47 -1.47 -1.00 6.88
C VAL A 47 -1.69 -1.98 8.02
N ASN A 48 -1.29 -1.61 9.23
CA ASN A 48 -1.45 -2.47 10.39
C ASN A 48 -2.92 -2.54 10.79
N SER A 49 -3.53 -3.73 10.71
CA SER A 49 -4.94 -3.94 11.07
C SER A 49 -5.23 -3.63 12.54
N ASP A 50 -4.22 -3.75 13.39
CA ASP A 50 -4.34 -3.61 14.84
C ASP A 50 -4.02 -2.18 15.30
N ALA A 51 -3.68 -1.26 14.38
CA ALA A 51 -3.24 0.10 14.73
C ALA A 51 -4.27 0.88 15.57
N ILE A 52 -5.57 0.68 15.32
CA ILE A 52 -6.64 1.32 16.09
C ILE A 52 -6.71 0.73 17.51
N ASP A 53 -6.67 -0.59 17.63
CA ASP A 53 -6.73 -1.28 18.94
C ASP A 53 -5.50 -0.94 19.80
N ILE A 54 -4.32 -0.86 19.17
CA ILE A 54 -3.09 -0.39 19.83
C ILE A 54 -3.25 1.07 20.29
N ALA A 55 -3.84 1.93 19.45
CA ALA A 55 -4.09 3.32 19.82
C ALA A 55 -5.05 3.43 21.02
N GLU A 56 -6.14 2.67 21.04
CA GLU A 56 -7.10 2.62 22.16
C GLU A 56 -6.42 2.19 23.47
N LYS A 57 -5.53 1.19 23.39
CA LYS A 57 -4.72 0.76 24.53
C LYS A 57 -3.79 1.88 25.01
N TYR A 58 -3.09 2.56 24.10
CA TYR A 58 -2.17 3.63 24.47
C TYR A 58 -2.89 4.88 25.01
N ASP A 59 -4.09 5.18 24.53
CA ASP A 59 -4.94 6.21 25.10
C ASP A 59 -5.40 5.86 26.52
N SER A 60 -5.74 4.59 26.77
CA SER A 60 -6.08 4.09 28.12
C SER A 60 -4.87 4.17 29.07
N GLU A 61 -3.69 3.79 28.60
CA GLU A 61 -2.43 3.92 29.34
C GLU A 61 -2.14 5.39 29.68
N ARG A 62 -2.29 6.31 28.71
CA ARG A 62 -2.16 7.76 28.92
C ARG A 62 -3.14 8.27 29.97
N ALA A 63 -4.41 7.88 29.90
CA ALA A 63 -5.43 8.28 30.87
C ALA A 63 -5.11 7.81 32.30
N SER A 64 -4.42 6.67 32.44
CA SER A 64 -3.93 6.13 33.71
C SER A 64 -2.56 6.65 34.17
N GLY A 65 -1.93 7.56 33.41
CA GLY A 65 -0.60 8.10 33.71
C GLY A 65 0.58 7.16 33.38
N ASN A 66 0.32 6.04 32.69
CA ASN A 66 1.30 5.00 32.37
C ASN A 66 1.93 5.21 30.98
N LEU A 67 2.63 6.33 30.79
CA LEU A 67 3.32 6.62 29.52
C LEU A 67 4.55 5.71 29.33
N ARG A 68 4.72 5.21 28.11
CA ARG A 68 5.83 4.32 27.71
C ARG A 68 7.10 5.07 27.30
N GLY A 69 6.97 6.31 26.85
CA GLY A 69 8.11 7.12 26.41
C GLY A 69 7.70 8.33 25.58
N ARG A 70 8.70 8.96 24.96
CA ARG A 70 8.53 10.22 24.19
C ARG A 70 7.81 10.03 22.84
N LEU A 71 7.48 8.79 22.46
CA LEU A 71 6.68 8.49 21.27
C LEU A 71 5.31 7.89 21.63
N HIS A 72 4.90 7.93 22.90
CA HIS A 72 3.66 7.30 23.35
C HIS A 72 2.47 7.80 22.53
N GLY A 73 1.85 6.90 21.79
CA GLY A 73 0.68 7.17 20.97
C GLY A 73 0.95 7.82 19.60
N ILE A 74 2.20 7.90 19.16
CA ILE A 74 2.61 8.54 17.89
C ILE A 74 2.69 7.51 16.76
N PRO A 75 1.95 7.68 15.64
CA PRO A 75 2.02 6.78 14.49
C PRO A 75 3.30 6.96 13.66
N ILE A 76 4.00 5.85 13.41
CA ILE A 76 5.25 5.75 12.64
C ILE A 76 5.08 4.70 11.54
N LEU A 77 5.58 5.00 10.34
CA LEU A 77 5.66 4.03 9.24
C LEU A 77 7.06 3.41 9.17
N VAL A 78 7.16 2.19 8.66
CA VAL A 78 8.45 1.50 8.54
C VAL A 78 8.62 0.91 7.15
N LYS A 79 9.83 1.00 6.58
CA LYS A 79 10.13 0.38 5.28
C LYS A 79 9.82 -1.12 5.27
N ASP A 80 9.35 -1.63 4.14
CA ASP A 80 9.02 -3.05 3.95
C ASP A 80 10.25 -3.97 3.87
N VAL A 81 11.20 -3.79 4.79
CA VAL A 81 12.41 -4.60 4.99
C VAL A 81 12.60 -5.00 6.45
N PHE A 82 11.82 -4.42 7.37
CA PHE A 82 11.88 -4.70 8.80
C PHE A 82 10.92 -5.83 9.15
N LEU A 83 11.40 -6.91 9.75
CA LEU A 83 10.56 -8.00 10.23
C LEU A 83 9.63 -7.49 11.34
N THR A 84 8.33 -7.71 11.19
CA THR A 84 7.30 -7.44 12.19
C THR A 84 6.48 -8.71 12.47
N THR A 85 5.97 -8.86 13.68
CA THR A 85 5.18 -10.04 14.09
C THR A 85 3.73 -9.69 14.39
N ASP A 86 3.29 -8.51 13.96
CA ASP A 86 1.95 -7.93 14.09
C ASP A 86 1.02 -8.31 12.92
N GLY A 87 1.34 -9.39 12.21
CA GLY A 87 0.53 -9.91 11.11
C GLY A 87 0.71 -9.18 9.78
N MET A 88 1.47 -8.09 9.72
CA MET A 88 1.88 -7.48 8.44
C MET A 88 2.98 -8.30 7.77
N ASP A 89 2.89 -8.46 6.45
CA ASP A 89 3.95 -9.06 5.66
C ASP A 89 5.23 -8.21 5.68
N THR A 90 6.39 -8.87 5.60
CA THR A 90 7.68 -8.22 5.37
C THR A 90 8.29 -8.80 4.11
N THR A 91 8.20 -8.06 3.00
CA THR A 91 8.41 -8.65 1.67
C THR A 91 9.70 -8.24 0.99
N SER A 92 10.37 -7.19 1.47
CA SER A 92 11.46 -6.53 0.72
C SER A 92 11.06 -6.14 -0.71
N GLY A 93 9.76 -5.97 -0.97
CA GLY A 93 9.19 -5.72 -2.29
C GLY A 93 9.02 -6.96 -3.18
N CYS A 94 9.41 -8.15 -2.72
CA CYS A 94 9.36 -9.39 -3.50
C CYS A 94 8.04 -10.13 -3.26
N SER A 95 7.35 -10.47 -4.35
CA SER A 95 6.06 -11.19 -4.30
C SER A 95 6.17 -12.57 -3.67
N GLY A 96 7.34 -13.21 -3.74
CA GLY A 96 7.58 -14.53 -3.16
C GLY A 96 7.62 -14.57 -1.64
N LEU A 97 7.62 -13.39 -0.99
CA LEU A 97 7.55 -13.25 0.46
C LEU A 97 6.17 -12.81 0.97
N ILE A 98 5.16 -12.69 0.09
CA ILE A 98 3.77 -12.45 0.50
C ILE A 98 3.30 -13.64 1.34
N GLY A 99 2.72 -13.36 2.51
CA GLY A 99 2.32 -14.36 3.49
C GLY A 99 3.46 -15.03 4.26
N ALA A 100 4.71 -14.60 4.08
CA ALA A 100 5.83 -15.06 4.89
C ALA A 100 5.72 -14.56 6.33
N ARG A 101 5.99 -15.41 7.32
CA ARG A 101 5.88 -15.06 8.75
C ARG A 101 7.25 -15.07 9.42
N PRO A 102 7.74 -13.90 9.89
CA PRO A 102 9.00 -13.81 10.61
C PRO A 102 9.00 -14.60 11.93
N LYS A 103 10.16 -15.17 12.29
CA LYS A 103 10.42 -15.84 13.57
C LYS A 103 10.47 -14.87 14.75
N PHE A 104 10.86 -13.64 14.48
CA PHE A 104 11.09 -12.61 15.45
C PHE A 104 10.87 -11.23 14.83
N GLU A 105 10.58 -10.26 15.69
CA GLU A 105 10.48 -8.87 15.31
C GLU A 105 11.84 -8.16 15.41
N ALA A 106 12.10 -7.26 14.47
CA ALA A 106 13.33 -6.48 14.40
C ALA A 106 13.54 -5.61 15.66
N THR A 107 14.79 -5.45 16.09
CA THR A 107 15.10 -4.76 17.36
C THR A 107 14.62 -3.31 17.36
N VAL A 108 14.76 -2.60 16.25
CA VAL A 108 14.29 -1.20 16.12
C VAL A 108 12.76 -1.10 16.24
N ILE A 109 12.01 -2.11 15.79
CA ILE A 109 10.55 -2.14 15.94
C ILE A 109 10.18 -2.37 17.40
N LYS A 110 10.83 -3.31 18.09
CA LYS A 110 10.65 -3.52 19.54
C LYS A 110 10.95 -2.27 20.35
N LYS A 111 12.01 -1.54 19.97
CA LYS A 111 12.37 -0.26 20.59
C LYS A 111 11.29 0.82 20.35
N LEU A 112 10.74 0.91 19.14
CA LEU A 112 9.61 1.80 18.85
C LEU A 112 8.37 1.46 19.70
N HIS A 113 7.97 0.19 19.78
CA HIS A 113 6.87 -0.25 20.66
C HIS A 113 7.13 0.08 22.13
N SER A 114 8.38 -0.11 22.59
CA SER A 114 8.80 0.21 23.96
C SER A 114 8.75 1.70 24.25
N ALA A 115 9.03 2.56 23.27
CA ALA A 115 8.86 4.00 23.36
C ALA A 115 7.40 4.46 23.24
N GLY A 116 6.47 3.53 23.00
CA GLY A 116 5.04 3.75 22.86
C GLY A 116 4.60 4.22 21.47
N ALA A 117 5.45 4.08 20.45
CA ALA A 117 5.06 4.39 19.07
C ALA A 117 4.06 3.34 18.55
N ILE A 118 3.19 3.76 17.63
CA ILE A 118 2.24 2.89 16.92
C ILE A 118 2.81 2.64 15.53
N ILE A 119 3.15 1.40 15.20
CA ILE A 119 3.55 1.04 13.83
C ILE A 119 2.30 1.04 12.95
N LEU A 120 2.15 2.07 12.13
CA LEU A 120 0.95 2.30 11.32
C LEU A 120 0.88 1.37 10.11
N GLY A 121 2.03 0.95 9.58
CA GLY A 121 2.10 0.20 8.32
C GLY A 121 3.51 0.07 7.75
N LYS A 122 3.58 -0.60 6.60
CA LYS A 122 4.80 -0.86 5.82
C LYS A 122 4.82 0.03 4.59
N THR A 123 5.91 0.73 4.34
CA THR A 123 6.07 1.57 3.15
C THR A 123 6.73 0.83 2.00
N ASN A 124 6.30 1.11 0.77
CA ASN A 124 6.90 0.60 -0.46
C ASN A 124 8.40 0.97 -0.52
N CYS A 125 9.17 0.14 -1.22
CA CYS A 125 10.59 0.33 -1.42
C CYS A 125 11.00 -0.12 -2.82
N SER A 126 12.15 0.34 -3.31
CA SER A 126 12.79 -0.36 -4.43
C SER A 126 13.08 -1.80 -4.00
N GLU A 127 12.59 -2.76 -4.77
CA GLU A 127 12.72 -4.19 -4.48
C GLU A 127 14.17 -4.58 -4.08
N TRP A 128 14.29 -5.34 -2.99
CA TRP A 128 15.56 -5.77 -2.38
C TRP A 128 16.57 -4.62 -2.26
N ALA A 129 16.08 -3.48 -1.75
CA ALA A 129 16.85 -2.26 -1.55
C ALA A 129 17.57 -1.73 -2.80
N ASN A 130 17.02 -1.99 -4.00
CA ASN A 130 17.55 -1.59 -5.32
C ASN A 130 18.82 -2.33 -5.79
N PHE A 131 19.19 -3.46 -5.17
CA PHE A 131 20.41 -4.19 -5.53
C PHE A 131 20.20 -5.41 -6.44
N ARG A 132 19.06 -5.42 -7.14
CA ARG A 132 18.75 -6.41 -8.19
C ARG A 132 19.54 -6.17 -9.48
N ALA A 133 19.33 -5.01 -10.08
CA ALA A 133 19.95 -4.60 -11.34
C ALA A 133 19.84 -3.08 -11.53
N PRO A 134 20.51 -2.24 -10.72
CA PRO A 134 20.34 -0.77 -10.70
C PRO A 134 20.59 -0.08 -12.04
N GLU A 135 21.22 -0.75 -13.01
CA GLU A 135 21.33 -0.25 -14.39
C GLU A 135 20.03 -0.38 -15.22
N LYS A 136 19.05 -1.13 -14.74
CA LYS A 136 17.75 -1.39 -15.38
C LYS A 136 16.57 -1.26 -14.42
N SER A 137 16.73 -1.55 -13.13
CA SER A 137 15.68 -1.43 -12.12
C SER A 137 15.34 0.04 -11.88
N ILE A 138 14.06 0.28 -11.63
CA ILE A 138 13.55 1.63 -11.40
C ILE A 138 13.42 1.86 -9.90
N SER A 139 13.92 3.00 -9.44
CA SER A 139 13.73 3.44 -8.07
C SER A 139 12.25 3.58 -7.70
N GLY A 140 11.86 3.02 -6.55
CA GLY A 140 10.49 3.03 -6.05
C GLY A 140 9.57 1.96 -6.62
N TRP A 141 10.06 1.09 -7.51
CA TRP A 141 9.29 -0.07 -7.97
C TRP A 141 9.56 -1.31 -7.11
N SER A 142 8.49 -2.06 -6.83
CA SER A 142 8.56 -3.44 -6.36
C SER A 142 7.42 -4.29 -6.94
N ALA A 143 7.58 -5.62 -6.95
CA ALA A 143 6.51 -6.53 -7.36
C ALA A 143 5.27 -6.41 -6.45
N VAL A 144 5.46 -6.14 -5.17
CA VAL A 144 4.38 -6.01 -4.17
C VAL A 144 3.67 -4.65 -4.25
N GLY A 145 4.43 -3.55 -4.22
CA GLY A 145 3.88 -2.20 -4.15
C GLY A 145 3.66 -1.51 -5.50
N GLY A 146 4.15 -2.10 -6.59
CA GLY A 146 4.23 -1.45 -7.89
C GLY A 146 5.16 -0.22 -7.86
N GLN A 147 5.00 0.67 -8.85
CA GLN A 147 5.81 1.88 -8.99
C GLN A 147 5.31 3.00 -8.08
N GLY A 148 6.07 3.32 -7.03
CA GLY A 148 5.90 4.54 -6.24
C GLY A 148 6.23 5.79 -7.04
N LEU A 149 5.58 6.91 -6.70
CA LEU A 149 5.77 8.21 -7.37
C LEU A 149 6.11 9.32 -6.36
N GLY A 150 6.98 10.23 -6.77
CA GLY A 150 7.23 11.50 -6.07
C GLY A 150 6.06 12.49 -6.22
N ILE A 151 6.11 13.59 -5.47
CA ILE A 151 4.92 14.43 -5.21
C ILE A 151 5.02 15.86 -5.74
N TYR A 152 6.14 16.28 -6.33
CA TYR A 152 6.37 17.64 -6.81
C TYR A 152 6.17 17.80 -8.31
N ALA A 153 6.11 16.69 -9.05
CA ALA A 153 5.79 16.68 -10.47
C ALA A 153 5.10 15.38 -10.89
N LYS A 154 4.36 15.44 -12.01
CA LYS A 154 3.73 14.27 -12.61
C LYS A 154 4.79 13.23 -13.00
N ASN A 155 4.54 11.97 -12.68
CA ASN A 155 5.46 10.85 -12.94
C ASN A 155 6.85 11.07 -12.34
N GLN A 156 6.99 11.84 -11.26
CA GLN A 156 8.27 12.02 -10.60
C GLN A 156 8.79 10.68 -10.05
N SER A 157 10.06 10.39 -10.27
CA SER A 157 10.76 9.32 -9.56
C SER A 157 10.88 9.66 -8.07
N PRO A 158 10.47 8.76 -7.16
CA PRO A 158 10.63 8.99 -5.71
C PRO A 158 12.08 8.74 -5.25
N ALA A 159 13.01 8.48 -6.18
CA ALA A 159 14.32 7.89 -5.89
C ALA A 159 14.16 6.66 -4.99
N GLY A 160 15.20 6.24 -4.26
CA GLY A 160 15.11 5.03 -3.45
C GLY A 160 16.43 4.63 -2.80
N SER A 161 16.45 3.54 -2.05
CA SER A 161 15.38 2.52 -1.97
C SER A 161 14.30 2.75 -0.91
N SER A 162 14.44 3.71 0.02
CA SER A 162 13.38 4.04 1.01
C SER A 162 12.32 4.99 0.45
N SER A 163 11.83 4.69 -0.76
CA SER A 163 10.98 5.55 -1.58
C SER A 163 9.65 5.87 -0.91
N GLY A 164 8.93 4.84 -0.47
CA GLY A 164 7.64 5.00 0.20
C GLY A 164 7.77 5.71 1.55
N SER A 165 8.82 5.42 2.32
CA SER A 165 9.11 6.12 3.59
C SER A 165 9.23 7.63 3.38
N ALA A 166 9.92 8.05 2.32
CA ALA A 166 10.14 9.46 2.03
C ALA A 166 8.85 10.15 1.57
N VAL A 167 8.17 9.57 0.58
CA VAL A 167 6.92 10.10 0.05
C VAL A 167 5.83 10.18 1.12
N ALA A 168 5.68 9.12 1.93
CA ALA A 168 4.72 9.08 3.02
C ALA A 168 5.01 10.15 4.10
N THR A 169 6.28 10.36 4.43
CA THR A 169 6.67 11.40 5.40
C THR A 169 6.40 12.81 4.86
N ALA A 170 6.74 13.06 3.60
CA ALA A 170 6.53 14.34 2.93
C ALA A 170 5.03 14.71 2.82
N LEU A 171 4.18 13.73 2.54
CA LEU A 171 2.72 13.89 2.50
C LEU A 171 2.06 13.92 3.89
N GLY A 172 2.82 13.73 4.98
CA GLY A 172 2.26 13.64 6.33
C GLY A 172 1.30 12.46 6.49
N LEU A 173 1.64 11.28 5.95
CA LEU A 173 0.86 10.05 6.12
C LEU A 173 1.18 9.32 7.44
N ALA A 174 2.23 9.77 8.13
CA ALA A 174 2.56 9.45 9.51
C ALA A 174 3.41 10.60 10.09
N ALA A 175 3.73 10.52 11.39
CA ALA A 175 4.56 11.54 12.02
C ALA A 175 6.00 11.53 11.45
N ALA A 176 6.56 10.33 11.25
CA ALA A 176 7.85 10.07 10.60
C ALA A 176 7.87 8.63 10.06
N ALA A 177 8.94 8.26 9.36
CA ALA A 177 9.13 6.89 8.89
C ALA A 177 10.56 6.39 9.09
N LEU A 178 10.72 5.08 9.28
CA LEU A 178 12.03 4.42 9.22
C LEU A 178 12.39 4.02 7.79
N GLY A 179 13.67 4.14 7.47
CA GLY A 179 14.28 3.67 6.23
C GLY A 179 15.61 2.96 6.50
N THR A 180 16.20 2.42 5.43
CA THR A 180 17.53 1.81 5.47
C THR A 180 18.41 2.39 4.38
N GLU A 181 19.69 2.63 4.69
CA GLU A 181 20.67 3.09 3.72
C GLU A 181 21.92 2.23 3.71
N THR A 182 22.20 1.64 2.54
CA THR A 182 23.50 1.10 2.14
C THR A 182 24.33 2.18 1.44
N THR A 183 23.74 2.81 0.42
CA THR A 183 24.30 3.99 -0.26
C THR A 183 23.16 4.82 -0.82
N GLY A 184 22.98 6.05 -0.32
CA GLY A 184 21.97 6.99 -0.80
C GLY A 184 20.50 6.62 -0.52
N SER A 185 20.21 5.45 0.03
CA SER A 185 18.85 4.91 0.14
C SER A 185 17.93 5.57 1.19
N ILE A 186 18.43 6.50 2.00
CA ILE A 186 17.67 7.43 2.85
C ILE A 186 17.82 8.85 2.31
N SER A 187 19.06 9.30 2.06
CA SER A 187 19.36 10.67 1.64
C SER A 187 18.81 11.03 0.25
N SER A 188 18.90 10.13 -0.72
CA SER A 188 18.40 10.33 -2.08
C SER A 188 16.87 10.44 -2.16
N PRO A 189 16.07 9.51 -1.59
CA PRO A 189 14.61 9.66 -1.57
C PRO A 189 14.16 10.84 -0.69
N ALA A 190 14.86 11.16 0.41
CA ALA A 190 14.58 12.36 1.20
C ALA A 190 14.77 13.65 0.38
N ARG A 191 15.87 13.75 -0.38
CA ARG A 191 16.15 14.88 -1.29
C ARG A 191 15.01 15.14 -2.25
N VAL A 192 14.62 14.16 -3.05
CA VAL A 192 13.56 14.36 -4.08
C VAL A 192 12.16 14.46 -3.48
N SER A 193 11.98 14.08 -2.22
CA SER A 193 10.73 14.27 -1.48
C SER A 193 10.72 15.56 -0.64
N GLY A 194 11.79 16.36 -0.69
CA GLY A 194 11.85 17.66 -0.01
C GLY A 194 11.80 17.55 1.51
N ILE A 195 12.34 16.48 2.11
CA ILE A 195 12.32 16.24 3.56
C ILE A 195 13.71 15.91 4.11
N VAL A 196 13.80 15.74 5.43
CA VAL A 196 15.03 15.35 6.12
C VAL A 196 15.24 13.83 6.05
N GLY A 197 16.46 13.43 5.69
CA GLY A 197 16.92 12.04 5.78
C GLY A 197 18.11 11.94 6.73
N LEU A 198 17.93 11.31 7.89
CA LEU A 198 18.96 11.10 8.89
C LEU A 198 19.43 9.64 8.84
N LYS A 199 20.63 9.42 8.34
CA LYS A 199 21.31 8.12 8.38
C LYS A 199 22.38 8.16 9.48
N PRO A 200 22.20 7.46 10.60
CA PRO A 200 23.16 7.52 11.69
C PRO A 200 24.46 6.77 11.35
N THR A 201 25.44 6.91 12.24
CA THR A 201 26.67 6.09 12.25
C THR A 201 26.29 4.61 12.16
N VAL A 202 26.98 3.83 11.32
CA VAL A 202 26.75 2.39 11.26
C VAL A 202 27.08 1.78 12.63
N GLY A 203 26.11 1.07 13.19
CA GLY A 203 26.16 0.54 14.55
C GLY A 203 25.55 1.45 15.62
N LEU A 204 25.02 2.64 15.31
CA LEU A 204 24.25 3.40 16.31
C LEU A 204 22.86 2.79 16.56
N THR A 205 22.22 2.32 15.50
CA THR A 205 20.93 1.62 15.51
C THR A 205 21.13 0.17 15.11
N SER A 206 20.38 -0.75 15.75
CA SER A 206 20.44 -2.16 15.40
C SER A 206 19.84 -2.42 14.01
N ARG A 207 20.44 -3.35 13.29
CA ARG A 207 19.96 -3.86 12.00
C ARG A 207 19.42 -5.28 12.11
N TYR A 208 19.42 -5.85 13.31
CA TYR A 208 18.86 -7.17 13.54
C TYR A 208 17.36 -7.19 13.19
N GLY A 209 17.00 -8.09 12.28
CA GLY A 209 15.66 -8.20 11.71
C GLY A 209 15.31 -7.18 10.63
N ALA A 210 16.27 -6.44 10.09
CA ALA A 210 16.12 -5.71 8.83
C ALA A 210 16.81 -6.50 7.69
N TYR A 211 16.28 -6.46 6.48
CA TYR A 211 17.05 -6.90 5.32
C TYR A 211 18.26 -5.98 5.15
N CYS A 212 19.45 -6.57 5.23
CA CYS A 212 20.70 -5.89 4.95
C CYS A 212 21.28 -6.33 3.62
N VAL A 213 21.79 -5.36 2.85
CA VAL A 213 22.62 -5.62 1.69
C VAL A 213 24.04 -5.91 2.17
N THR A 214 24.61 -5.04 3.01
CA THR A 214 25.92 -5.25 3.64
C THR A 214 25.93 -4.75 5.07
N GLU A 215 26.40 -5.59 6.00
CA GLU A 215 26.56 -5.23 7.40
C GLU A 215 27.66 -4.17 7.63
N TRP A 216 28.43 -3.76 6.61
CA TRP A 216 29.42 -2.70 6.78
C TRP A 216 28.87 -1.31 6.53
N GLU A 217 27.86 -1.19 5.68
CA GLU A 217 27.37 0.11 5.22
C GLU A 217 25.92 0.35 5.66
N ASP A 218 25.15 -0.72 5.82
CA ASP A 218 23.74 -0.59 6.15
C ASP A 218 23.56 0.05 7.52
N SER A 219 22.66 1.03 7.54
CA SER A 219 22.23 1.75 8.73
C SER A 219 20.71 1.93 8.71
N VAL A 220 20.07 1.75 9.86
CA VAL A 220 18.65 2.06 10.05
C VAL A 220 18.53 3.52 10.45
N GLY A 221 17.91 4.32 9.60
CA GLY A 221 17.77 5.75 9.82
C GLY A 221 16.32 6.21 9.74
N VAL A 222 16.15 7.52 9.88
CA VAL A 222 14.84 8.16 10.02
C VAL A 222 14.63 9.15 8.88
N LEU A 223 13.43 9.12 8.31
CA LEU A 223 12.91 10.16 7.44
C LEU A 223 11.89 10.97 8.23
N GLY A 224 12.15 12.27 8.35
CA GLY A 224 11.31 13.22 9.08
C GLY A 224 11.05 14.46 8.25
N ARG A 225 9.94 15.17 8.51
CA ARG A 225 9.72 16.49 7.89
C ARG A 225 10.66 17.55 8.45
N THR A 226 11.15 17.34 9.66
CA THR A 226 12.11 18.22 10.34
C THR A 226 13.28 17.43 10.93
N VAL A 227 14.41 18.11 11.16
CA VAL A 227 15.58 17.50 11.82
C VAL A 227 15.23 17.07 13.25
N VAL A 228 14.43 17.87 13.97
CA VAL A 228 14.02 17.54 15.34
C VAL A 228 13.13 16.31 15.42
N ASP A 229 12.21 16.11 14.47
CA ASP A 229 11.37 14.90 14.43
C ASP A 229 12.23 13.66 14.14
N ALA A 230 13.17 13.78 13.20
CA ALA A 230 14.09 12.68 12.88
C ALA A 230 14.97 12.30 14.08
N ALA A 231 15.51 13.29 14.79
CA ALA A 231 16.31 13.09 16.00
C ALA A 231 15.50 12.52 17.18
N THR A 232 14.23 12.90 17.31
CA THR A 232 13.31 12.37 18.33
C THR A 232 13.06 10.87 18.12
N VAL A 233 12.85 10.44 16.87
CA VAL A 233 12.69 9.01 16.57
C VAL A 233 14.02 8.26 16.70
N LEU A 234 15.14 8.86 16.27
CA LEU A 234 16.47 8.26 16.45
C LEU A 234 16.74 7.93 17.92
N THR A 235 16.38 8.83 18.83
CA THR A 235 16.48 8.62 20.29
C THR A 235 15.78 7.35 20.75
N ALA A 236 14.63 7.01 20.16
CA ALA A 236 13.91 5.80 20.53
C ALA A 236 14.60 4.52 20.03
N ILE A 237 15.27 4.55 18.87
CA ILE A 237 15.79 3.33 18.21
C ILE A 237 17.30 3.13 18.39
N ALA A 238 18.04 4.15 18.81
CA ALA A 238 19.48 4.08 19.07
C ALA A 238 19.81 3.19 20.27
N GLY A 239 21.05 2.71 20.33
CA GLY A 239 21.59 1.96 21.47
C GLY A 239 21.97 0.53 21.14
N ILE A 240 22.67 -0.11 22.08
CA ILE A 240 23.30 -1.41 21.90
C ILE A 240 22.26 -2.53 21.70
N ASP A 241 22.59 -3.48 20.83
CA ASP A 241 21.88 -4.73 20.63
C ASP A 241 22.86 -5.90 20.52
N ARG A 242 22.71 -6.90 21.40
CA ARG A 242 23.57 -8.08 21.41
C ARG A 242 23.40 -8.97 20.18
N LEU A 243 22.32 -8.79 19.43
CA LEU A 243 22.03 -9.52 18.19
C LEU A 243 22.61 -8.83 16.95
N ASP A 244 23.21 -7.65 17.11
CA ASP A 244 23.93 -6.91 16.08
C ASP A 244 25.29 -6.42 16.62
N ASN A 245 26.36 -7.14 16.29
CA ASN A 245 27.70 -6.90 16.82
C ASN A 245 28.26 -5.51 16.50
N PHE A 246 27.86 -4.86 15.40
CA PHE A 246 28.31 -3.49 15.08
C PHE A 246 27.80 -2.46 16.10
N THR A 247 26.73 -2.79 16.83
CA THR A 247 26.23 -1.91 17.89
C THR A 247 27.10 -1.94 19.14
N SER A 248 27.99 -2.91 19.29
CA SER A 248 28.91 -3.00 20.43
C SER A 248 30.39 -2.93 20.05
N ALA A 249 30.75 -3.42 18.87
CA ALA A 249 32.15 -3.64 18.47
C ALA A 249 32.30 -3.54 16.94
N ASP A 250 32.06 -2.35 16.38
CA ASP A 250 32.36 -2.11 14.95
C ASP A 250 33.88 -2.08 14.78
N PRO A 251 34.47 -2.86 13.86
CA PRO A 251 35.92 -2.92 13.65
C PRO A 251 36.55 -1.61 13.13
N ARG A 252 35.74 -0.61 12.76
CA ARG A 252 36.20 0.74 12.42
C ARG A 252 36.31 1.66 13.65
N ASP A 253 35.91 1.20 14.83
CA ASP A 253 36.07 1.96 16.07
C ASP A 253 37.57 2.01 16.42
N ASP A 254 38.17 3.20 16.37
CA ASP A 254 39.60 3.43 16.59
C ASP A 254 39.91 4.09 17.95
N GLY A 255 38.88 4.35 18.76
CA GLY A 255 38.98 5.00 20.06
C GLY A 255 39.13 6.53 20.02
N HIS A 256 39.18 7.14 18.83
CA HIS A 256 39.31 8.60 18.71
C HIS A 256 37.98 9.34 18.88
N ASN A 257 36.85 8.72 18.51
CA ASN A 257 35.51 9.25 18.73
C ASN A 257 34.73 8.36 19.69
N ILE A 258 33.97 8.98 20.60
CA ILE A 258 33.25 8.30 21.67
C ILE A 258 31.83 8.03 21.22
N ARG A 259 31.41 6.76 21.23
CA ARG A 259 30.02 6.36 21.03
C ARG A 259 29.11 7.12 22.01
N PRO A 260 27.94 7.63 21.59
CA PRO A 260 26.97 8.22 22.50
C PRO A 260 26.62 7.27 23.64
N ALA A 261 26.38 7.82 24.84
CA ALA A 261 25.95 7.02 25.98
C ALA A 261 24.59 6.36 25.70
N GLU A 262 24.34 5.19 26.27
CA GLU A 262 23.03 4.54 26.18
C GLU A 262 21.94 5.48 26.73
N GLY A 263 20.83 5.63 26.01
CA GLY A 263 19.76 6.56 26.36
C GLY A 263 20.01 8.03 26.01
N THR A 264 21.07 8.34 25.24
CA THR A 264 21.30 9.69 24.70
C THR A 264 20.08 10.20 23.95
N ASP A 265 19.62 11.40 24.31
CA ASP A 265 18.57 12.10 23.59
C ASP A 265 19.16 12.95 22.47
N PHE A 266 18.98 12.48 21.24
CA PHE A 266 19.50 13.17 20.06
C PHE A 266 18.71 14.45 19.73
N SER A 267 17.45 14.54 20.17
CA SER A 267 16.65 15.76 19.96
C SER A 267 17.17 16.94 20.76
N GLU A 268 17.87 16.71 21.87
CA GLU A 268 18.48 17.77 22.69
C GLU A 268 19.62 18.50 21.98
N SER A 269 20.17 17.92 20.91
CA SER A 269 21.18 18.59 20.07
C SER A 269 20.57 19.63 19.12
N CYS A 270 19.25 19.67 18.98
CA CYS A 270 18.57 20.65 18.12
C CYS A 270 18.55 22.03 18.79
N GLY A 271 19.23 22.99 18.18
CA GLY A 271 19.20 24.39 18.60
C GLY A 271 19.52 25.34 17.44
N PRO A 272 19.29 26.66 17.61
CA PRO A 272 19.53 27.65 16.56
C PRO A 272 21.03 27.87 16.27
N ASP A 273 21.89 27.55 17.25
CA ASP A 273 23.31 27.92 17.24
C ASP A 273 24.24 26.81 16.72
N GLY A 274 23.70 25.71 16.19
CA GLY A 274 24.49 24.54 15.80
C GLY A 274 25.57 24.80 14.74
N LEU A 275 25.47 25.88 13.96
CA LEU A 275 26.49 26.30 12.99
C LEU A 275 27.59 27.21 13.59
N ARG A 276 27.35 27.83 14.76
CA ARG A 276 28.24 28.85 15.32
C ARG A 276 29.60 28.27 15.67
N GLY A 277 30.65 28.79 15.04
CA GLY A 277 32.03 28.39 15.26
C GLY A 277 32.44 27.09 14.55
N LEU A 278 31.53 26.42 13.83
CA LEU A 278 31.87 25.22 13.07
C LEU A 278 32.75 25.55 11.87
N ARG A 279 33.74 24.72 11.62
CA ARG A 279 34.55 24.72 10.40
C ARG A 279 34.01 23.66 9.45
N ILE A 280 33.44 24.09 8.33
CA ILE A 280 32.75 23.23 7.37
C ILE A 280 33.63 23.03 6.15
N GLY A 281 34.01 21.79 5.88
CA GLY A 281 34.86 21.41 4.75
C GLY A 281 34.05 21.09 3.48
N ILE A 282 34.45 21.63 2.33
CA ILE A 282 33.76 21.43 1.05
C ILE A 282 34.66 20.71 0.04
N PRO A 283 34.41 19.43 -0.27
CA PRO A 283 35.21 18.67 -1.23
C PRO A 283 34.76 18.89 -2.68
N ARG A 284 34.85 20.14 -3.20
CA ARG A 284 34.27 20.53 -4.51
C ARG A 284 34.67 19.66 -5.69
N HIS A 285 35.88 19.11 -5.68
CA HIS A 285 36.37 18.24 -6.75
C HIS A 285 35.51 16.98 -6.98
N CYS A 286 34.65 16.61 -6.01
CA CYS A 286 33.70 15.52 -6.10
C CYS A 286 32.41 15.85 -6.85
N PHE A 287 32.10 17.12 -7.07
CA PHE A 287 30.80 17.54 -7.58
C PHE A 287 30.80 17.53 -9.12
N GLN A 288 29.83 16.83 -9.70
CA GLN A 288 29.52 16.85 -11.13
C GLN A 288 28.03 17.12 -11.28
N LEU A 289 27.66 18.39 -11.08
CA LEU A 289 26.27 18.81 -10.97
C LEU A 289 25.99 19.98 -11.90
N ASP A 290 24.71 20.15 -12.23
CA ASP A 290 24.26 21.28 -13.01
C ASP A 290 24.39 22.60 -12.22
N GLU A 291 24.38 23.70 -12.97
CA GLU A 291 24.59 25.05 -12.44
C GLU A 291 23.51 25.46 -11.43
N THR A 292 22.27 24.94 -11.54
CA THR A 292 21.19 25.26 -10.61
C THR A 292 21.48 24.70 -9.23
N VAL A 293 21.87 23.42 -9.15
CA VAL A 293 22.21 22.79 -7.87
C VAL A 293 23.46 23.44 -7.26
N MET A 294 24.45 23.77 -8.08
CA MET A 294 25.66 24.46 -7.62
C MET A 294 25.35 25.86 -7.08
N ALA A 295 24.49 26.64 -7.74
CA ALA A 295 24.08 27.95 -7.25
C ALA A 295 23.30 27.88 -5.93
N GLN A 296 22.40 26.90 -5.79
CA GLN A 296 21.68 26.63 -4.53
C GLN A 296 22.65 26.24 -3.41
N PHE A 297 23.65 25.44 -3.74
CA PHE A 297 24.68 25.02 -2.79
C PHE A 297 25.54 26.20 -2.33
N ASP A 298 26.01 27.04 -3.25
CA ASP A 298 26.79 28.23 -2.90
C ASP A 298 25.99 29.22 -2.04
N GLU A 299 24.67 29.34 -2.26
CA GLU A 299 23.81 30.13 -1.38
C GLU A 299 23.66 29.50 0.00
N ALA A 300 23.51 28.18 0.09
CA ALA A 300 23.47 27.47 1.37
C ALA A 300 24.74 27.70 2.19
N LEU A 301 25.92 27.73 1.54
CA LEU A 301 27.18 28.04 2.21
C LEU A 301 27.20 29.46 2.79
N LYS A 302 26.70 30.46 2.07
CA LYS A 302 26.59 31.85 2.58
C LYS A 302 25.66 31.93 3.78
N VAL A 303 24.56 31.17 3.76
CA VAL A 303 23.65 31.07 4.92
C VAL A 303 24.40 30.49 6.12
N MET A 304 25.21 29.45 5.93
CA MET A 304 26.02 28.88 7.02
C MET A 304 27.04 29.87 7.58
N GLU A 305 27.74 30.62 6.73
CA GLU A 305 28.68 31.68 7.15
C GLU A 305 27.99 32.77 7.97
N LYS A 306 26.81 33.21 7.51
CA LYS A 306 25.99 34.20 8.24
C LYS A 306 25.58 33.71 9.63
N HIS A 307 25.45 32.40 9.83
CA HIS A 307 25.14 31.78 11.13
C HIS A 307 26.39 31.35 11.92
N GLY A 308 27.57 31.87 11.53
CA GLY A 308 28.80 31.79 12.29
C GLY A 308 29.68 30.59 11.96
N ALA A 309 29.39 29.84 10.89
CA ALA A 309 30.31 28.82 10.40
C ALA A 309 31.48 29.46 9.62
N THR A 310 32.61 28.76 9.58
CA THR A 310 33.74 29.05 8.69
C THR A 310 33.77 28.03 7.58
N ILE A 311 33.64 28.46 6.33
CA ILE A 311 33.76 27.56 5.17
C ILE A 311 35.23 27.38 4.81
N VAL A 312 35.66 26.13 4.75
CA VAL A 312 36.98 25.73 4.23
C VAL A 312 36.69 25.03 2.91
N ASP A 313 36.97 25.72 1.81
CA ASP A 313 36.56 25.29 0.47
C ASP A 313 37.68 24.55 -0.29
N ASN A 314 37.31 23.83 -1.35
CA ASN A 314 38.20 23.08 -2.25
C ASN A 314 39.09 22.05 -1.55
N LEU A 315 38.49 21.29 -0.62
CA LEU A 315 39.15 20.16 0.00
C LEU A 315 39.32 19.03 -1.03
N GLU A 316 40.46 18.35 -0.98
CA GLU A 316 40.79 17.25 -1.88
C GLU A 316 41.02 15.97 -1.08
N PHE A 317 40.34 14.90 -1.48
CA PHE A 317 40.63 13.59 -0.94
C PHE A 317 42.02 13.16 -1.37
N SER A 318 42.82 12.64 -0.44
CA SER A 318 44.25 12.43 -0.64
C SER A 318 44.57 11.40 -1.72
N GLN A 319 43.71 10.40 -1.93
CA GLN A 319 44.04 9.23 -2.75
C GLN A 319 42.84 8.56 -3.45
N TRP A 320 41.60 8.95 -3.16
CA TRP A 320 40.40 8.50 -3.88
C TRP A 320 39.58 9.68 -4.38
N SER A 321 39.18 9.63 -5.64
CA SER A 321 38.25 10.56 -6.24
C SER A 321 37.09 9.78 -6.86
N PRO A 322 35.85 10.27 -6.80
CA PRO A 322 34.72 9.65 -7.49
C PRO A 322 34.91 9.51 -9.02
N LYS A 323 35.94 10.18 -9.59
CA LYS A 323 36.33 10.12 -11.00
C LYS A 323 37.08 8.85 -11.44
N TYR A 324 37.40 7.89 -10.55
CA TYR A 324 38.20 6.71 -10.95
C TYR A 324 37.45 5.74 -11.92
N PRO A 325 38.15 5.20 -12.95
CA PRO A 325 37.58 4.38 -14.03
C PRO A 325 37.11 2.99 -13.58
N ASP A 326 36.20 2.41 -14.39
CA ASP A 326 35.39 1.22 -14.08
C ASP A 326 36.14 -0.09 -13.75
N ILE A 327 37.42 -0.21 -14.08
CA ILE A 327 38.20 -1.44 -13.83
C ILE A 327 38.52 -1.61 -12.33
N GLU A 328 38.85 -0.53 -11.61
CA GLU A 328 39.00 -0.60 -10.15
C GLU A 328 37.67 -0.90 -9.44
N ARG A 329 36.53 -0.50 -10.05
CA ARG A 329 35.19 -0.72 -9.49
C ARG A 329 34.81 -2.20 -9.40
N ALA A 330 35.39 -3.07 -10.23
CA ALA A 330 35.11 -4.50 -10.15
C ALA A 330 35.73 -5.15 -8.91
N GLU A 331 36.98 -4.80 -8.57
CA GLU A 331 37.74 -5.41 -7.47
C GLU A 331 37.17 -5.02 -6.08
N TRP A 332 36.90 -3.74 -5.82
CA TRP A 332 36.38 -3.33 -4.51
C TRP A 332 34.86 -3.58 -4.31
N ARG A 333 34.13 -3.99 -5.36
CA ARG A 333 32.73 -4.47 -5.24
C ARG A 333 32.61 -5.95 -4.90
N LEU A 334 33.72 -6.70 -4.91
CA LEU A 334 33.71 -8.13 -4.59
C LEU A 334 33.17 -8.40 -3.17
N SER A 335 33.74 -7.74 -2.15
CA SER A 335 33.30 -7.88 -0.75
C SER A 335 31.81 -7.56 -0.56
N PHE A 336 31.35 -6.46 -1.15
CA PHE A 336 29.95 -6.07 -1.18
C PHE A 336 29.03 -7.15 -1.79
N ARG A 337 29.42 -7.72 -2.92
CA ARG A 337 28.64 -8.75 -3.63
C ARG A 337 28.59 -10.07 -2.88
N LYS A 338 29.70 -10.47 -2.23
CA LYS A 338 29.73 -11.61 -1.32
C LYS A 338 28.73 -11.39 -0.18
N GLU A 339 28.77 -10.24 0.47
CA GLU A 339 27.88 -9.91 1.59
C GLU A 339 26.42 -9.84 1.19
N LEU A 340 26.09 -9.24 0.04
CA LEU A 340 24.72 -9.20 -0.48
C LEU A 340 24.12 -10.61 -0.54
N ARG A 341 24.87 -11.57 -1.09
CA ARG A 341 24.43 -12.96 -1.20
C ARG A 341 24.19 -13.58 0.17
N GLU A 342 25.16 -13.49 1.08
CA GLU A 342 25.06 -14.12 2.40
C GLU A 342 23.98 -13.47 3.28
N ASN A 343 23.83 -12.14 3.21
CA ASN A 343 22.83 -11.41 3.98
C ASN A 343 21.41 -11.67 3.48
N MET A 344 21.23 -11.90 2.17
CA MET A 344 19.93 -12.34 1.65
C MET A 344 19.56 -13.71 2.21
N ALA A 345 20.48 -14.68 2.22
CA ALA A 345 20.23 -15.98 2.84
C ALA A 345 19.89 -15.83 4.34
N LYS A 346 20.69 -15.07 5.10
CA LYS A 346 20.45 -14.78 6.53
C LYS A 346 19.07 -14.14 6.78
N PHE A 347 18.63 -13.22 5.91
CA PHE A 347 17.30 -12.63 6.01
C PHE A 347 16.20 -13.65 5.74
N LEU A 348 16.34 -14.47 4.69
CA LEU A 348 15.38 -15.51 4.33
C LEU A 348 15.26 -16.62 5.40
N GLU A 349 16.34 -16.91 6.12
CA GLU A 349 16.33 -17.83 7.28
C GLU A 349 15.52 -17.30 8.47
N SER A 350 15.16 -16.01 8.47
CA SER A 350 14.43 -15.37 9.57
C SER A 350 12.91 -15.59 9.50
N PHE A 351 12.40 -16.38 8.55
CA PHE A 351 10.98 -16.72 8.41
C PHE A 351 10.69 -18.16 8.88
N ASP A 352 9.68 -18.34 9.72
CA ASP A 352 9.14 -19.67 10.08
C ASP A 352 8.24 -20.21 8.98
N VAL A 353 7.48 -19.31 8.35
CA VAL A 353 6.65 -19.64 7.20
C VAL A 353 7.17 -18.86 6.02
N ASN A 354 7.52 -19.59 4.97
CA ASN A 354 8.08 -19.07 3.74
C ASN A 354 7.35 -19.76 2.58
N PRO A 355 6.23 -19.18 2.10
CA PRO A 355 5.30 -19.85 1.18
C PRO A 355 5.93 -20.30 -0.14
N CYS A 356 6.95 -19.59 -0.60
CA CYS A 356 7.66 -19.89 -1.84
C CYS A 356 9.01 -20.59 -1.62
N GLU A 357 9.31 -21.02 -0.39
CA GLU A 357 10.53 -21.76 -0.02
C GLU A 357 11.83 -21.06 -0.49
N LEU A 358 11.87 -19.73 -0.40
CA LEU A 358 13.04 -18.95 -0.80
C LEU A 358 14.08 -18.96 0.33
N HIS A 359 15.21 -19.64 0.16
CA HIS A 359 16.23 -19.76 1.22
C HIS A 359 17.55 -19.08 0.87
N THR A 360 17.81 -18.86 -0.41
CA THR A 360 19.08 -18.35 -0.92
C THR A 360 18.86 -17.31 -2.01
N LEU A 361 19.91 -16.56 -2.36
CA LEU A 361 19.90 -15.68 -3.53
C LEU A 361 19.58 -16.45 -4.82
N ALA A 362 20.03 -17.71 -4.94
CA ALA A 362 19.73 -18.54 -6.10
C ALA A 362 18.23 -18.83 -6.22
N ASP A 363 17.56 -19.13 -5.11
CA ASP A 363 16.11 -19.38 -5.08
C ASP A 363 15.34 -18.12 -5.49
N VAL A 364 15.72 -16.95 -4.94
CA VAL A 364 15.14 -15.66 -5.31
C VAL A 364 15.34 -15.39 -6.81
N MET A 365 16.55 -15.61 -7.34
CA MET A 365 16.82 -15.45 -8.77
C MET A 365 16.00 -16.41 -9.64
N GLU A 366 15.78 -17.64 -9.20
CA GLU A 366 14.97 -18.62 -9.93
C GLU A 366 13.49 -18.24 -9.91
N TYR A 367 12.97 -17.87 -8.74
CA TYR A 367 11.61 -17.37 -8.55
C TYR A 367 11.36 -16.14 -9.44
N THR A 368 12.22 -15.13 -9.36
CA THR A 368 12.11 -13.91 -10.17
C THR A 368 12.08 -14.19 -11.68
N LYS A 369 12.78 -15.22 -12.19
CA LYS A 369 12.71 -15.60 -13.62
C LYS A 369 11.36 -16.21 -14.02
N LYS A 370 10.74 -16.96 -13.10
CA LYS A 370 9.53 -17.76 -13.37
C LYS A 370 8.25 -16.98 -13.09
N THR A 371 8.31 -15.97 -12.23
CA THR A 371 7.15 -15.21 -11.75
C THR A 371 6.94 -13.95 -12.59
N PRO A 372 5.82 -13.83 -13.34
CA PRO A 372 5.55 -12.67 -14.19
C PRO A 372 5.53 -11.32 -13.45
N GLU A 373 5.00 -11.29 -12.22
CA GLU A 373 4.85 -10.11 -11.37
C GLU A 373 6.20 -9.47 -11.02
N GLU A 374 7.26 -10.28 -11.01
CA GLU A 374 8.64 -9.85 -10.73
C GLU A 374 9.27 -9.14 -11.95
N LEU A 375 8.61 -9.13 -13.11
CA LEU A 375 9.00 -8.38 -14.32
C LEU A 375 10.48 -8.58 -14.73
N PHE A 376 10.99 -9.81 -14.63
CA PHE A 376 12.39 -10.12 -14.96
C PHE A 376 12.83 -9.66 -16.35
N ALA A 377 11.99 -9.86 -17.37
CA ALA A 377 12.31 -9.45 -18.74
C ALA A 377 12.57 -7.94 -18.86
N ARG A 378 11.91 -7.12 -18.01
CA ARG A 378 12.05 -5.66 -17.99
C ARG A 378 13.25 -5.24 -17.14
N TYR A 379 13.31 -5.67 -15.89
CA TYR A 379 14.27 -5.12 -14.91
C TYR A 379 15.58 -5.91 -14.78
N GLY A 380 15.64 -7.17 -15.24
CA GLY A 380 16.85 -7.98 -15.16
C GLY A 380 17.29 -8.31 -13.72
N MET A 381 18.50 -8.88 -13.57
CA MET A 381 19.09 -9.32 -12.29
C MET A 381 20.63 -9.35 -12.33
N LYS A 382 21.25 -8.41 -13.04
CA LYS A 382 22.70 -8.49 -13.32
C LYS A 382 23.55 -8.49 -12.05
N GLN A 383 23.21 -7.66 -11.05
CA GLN A 383 24.01 -7.58 -9.82
C GLN A 383 23.85 -8.84 -8.99
N TRP A 384 22.66 -9.42 -8.92
CA TRP A 384 22.45 -10.72 -8.29
C TRP A 384 23.24 -11.83 -8.96
N GLY A 385 23.25 -11.89 -10.30
CA GLY A 385 24.08 -12.87 -11.02
C GLY A 385 25.58 -12.73 -10.71
N GLN A 386 26.07 -11.49 -10.59
CA GLN A 386 27.46 -11.23 -10.18
C GLN A 386 27.72 -11.57 -8.71
N ALA A 387 26.76 -11.30 -7.83
CA ALA A 387 26.84 -11.66 -6.41
C ALA A 387 26.84 -13.16 -6.19
N GLU A 388 26.02 -13.89 -6.94
CA GLU A 388 25.98 -15.35 -6.88
C GLU A 388 27.26 -15.99 -7.41
N ASP A 389 27.84 -15.49 -8.52
CA ASP A 389 29.14 -15.96 -9.03
C ASP A 389 30.27 -15.71 -8.03
N ILE A 390 30.39 -14.48 -7.54
CA ILE A 390 31.43 -14.11 -6.57
C ILE A 390 31.27 -14.88 -5.27
N GLY A 391 30.05 -15.00 -4.77
CA GLY A 391 29.75 -15.66 -3.51
C GLY A 391 30.07 -17.16 -3.51
N LYS A 392 29.99 -17.81 -4.68
CA LYS A 392 30.42 -19.21 -4.88
C LYS A 392 31.93 -19.37 -5.01
N ARG A 393 32.63 -18.35 -5.50
CA ARG A 393 34.06 -18.42 -5.83
C ARG A 393 34.98 -18.00 -4.69
N PHE A 394 34.51 -17.10 -3.83
CA PHE A 394 35.33 -16.49 -2.79
C PHE A 394 34.62 -16.54 -1.44
N ASP A 395 35.37 -16.92 -0.41
CA ASP A 395 34.93 -16.90 0.99
C ASP A 395 35.34 -15.60 1.69
N PHE A 396 34.81 -15.37 2.89
CA PHE A 396 35.16 -14.20 3.71
C PHE A 396 36.65 -14.15 4.09
N ASP A 397 37.33 -15.30 4.09
CA ASP A 397 38.76 -15.39 4.39
C ASP A 397 39.68 -15.31 3.16
N SER A 398 39.11 -15.22 1.95
CA SER A 398 39.90 -15.11 0.72
C SER A 398 40.68 -13.78 0.67
N GLU A 399 41.86 -13.82 0.05
CA GLU A 399 42.69 -12.62 -0.11
C GLU A 399 41.99 -11.55 -0.98
N GLU A 400 41.21 -11.96 -1.97
CA GLU A 400 40.42 -11.06 -2.81
C GLU A 400 39.32 -10.36 -2.02
N TYR A 401 38.62 -11.09 -1.13
CA TYR A 401 37.64 -10.49 -0.24
C TYR A 401 38.32 -9.48 0.71
N LYS A 402 39.41 -9.88 1.36
CA LYS A 402 40.17 -9.01 2.28
C LYS A 402 40.73 -7.77 1.59
N LYS A 403 41.27 -7.91 0.38
CA LYS A 403 41.74 -6.79 -0.46
C LYS A 403 40.59 -5.85 -0.83
N SER A 404 39.47 -6.42 -1.26
CA SER A 404 38.25 -5.67 -1.61
C SER A 404 37.73 -4.86 -0.42
N ARG A 405 37.56 -5.50 0.74
CA ARG A 405 37.14 -4.88 2.00
C ARG A 405 38.12 -3.79 2.44
N SER A 406 39.43 -4.07 2.39
CA SER A 406 40.48 -3.11 2.76
C SER A 406 40.44 -1.86 1.88
N ARG A 407 40.18 -2.01 0.58
CA ARG A 407 40.01 -0.86 -0.34
C ARG A 407 38.77 -0.04 0.00
N ARG A 408 37.64 -0.67 0.33
CA ARG A 408 36.42 0.06 0.78
C ARG A 408 36.68 0.82 2.09
N LEU A 409 37.31 0.17 3.07
CA LEU A 409 37.69 0.82 4.34
C LEU A 409 38.65 1.98 4.12
N PHE A 410 39.61 1.84 3.20
CA PHE A 410 40.49 2.92 2.80
C PHE A 410 39.73 4.11 2.22
N ILE A 411 38.76 3.87 1.34
CA ILE A 411 37.89 4.93 0.81
C ILE A 411 37.17 5.63 1.97
N GLY A 412 36.54 4.86 2.88
CA GLY A 412 35.83 5.41 4.03
C GLY A 412 36.68 6.24 4.99
N ARG A 413 37.92 5.81 5.27
CA ARG A 413 38.85 6.51 6.17
C ARG A 413 39.24 7.91 5.69
N GLN A 414 39.02 8.23 4.41
CA GLN A 414 39.32 9.57 3.91
C GLN A 414 38.36 10.65 4.43
N ILE A 415 37.17 10.30 4.96
CA ILE A 415 36.31 11.29 5.64
C ILE A 415 36.99 11.88 6.88
N PRO A 416 37.36 11.07 7.91
CA PRO A 416 38.07 11.62 9.07
C PRO A 416 39.43 12.22 8.70
N GLU A 417 40.19 11.61 7.77
CA GLU A 417 41.47 12.16 7.32
C GLU A 417 41.32 13.59 6.76
N LEU A 418 40.31 13.80 5.90
CA LEU A 418 40.06 15.10 5.31
C LEU A 418 39.64 16.14 6.36
N LEU A 419 38.81 15.73 7.31
CA LEU A 419 38.40 16.59 8.41
C LEU A 419 39.59 16.96 9.31
N ASP A 420 40.48 16.03 9.62
CA ASP A 420 41.63 16.25 10.50
C ASP A 420 42.70 17.13 9.81
N THR A 421 43.07 16.82 8.57
CA THR A 421 44.07 17.58 7.80
C THR A 421 43.68 19.06 7.65
N HIS A 422 42.40 19.34 7.43
CA HIS A 422 41.90 20.72 7.24
C HIS A 422 41.29 21.33 8.50
N LYS A 423 41.36 20.62 9.63
CA LYS A 423 40.78 21.02 10.93
C LYS A 423 39.31 21.40 10.81
N CYS A 424 38.54 20.61 10.07
CA CYS A 424 37.10 20.78 9.90
C CYS A 424 36.33 19.91 10.90
N ASP A 425 35.14 20.36 11.25
CA ASP A 425 34.23 19.68 12.16
C ASP A 425 33.28 18.76 11.40
N VAL A 426 32.78 19.21 10.24
CA VAL A 426 31.86 18.48 9.36
C VAL A 426 32.21 18.75 7.90
N LEU A 427 31.85 17.82 7.02
CA LEU A 427 31.84 18.07 5.57
C LEU A 427 30.42 18.38 5.12
N VAL A 428 30.30 19.19 4.08
CA VAL A 428 29.02 19.51 3.44
C VAL A 428 29.14 19.38 1.93
N ALA A 429 28.14 18.76 1.31
CA ALA A 429 28.10 18.52 -0.13
C ALA A 429 26.67 18.49 -0.67
N PRO A 430 26.43 18.83 -1.95
CA PRO A 430 25.13 18.65 -2.58
C PRO A 430 24.82 17.18 -2.97
N SER A 431 25.84 16.34 -3.13
CA SER A 431 25.73 14.88 -3.38
C SER A 431 27.11 14.19 -3.36
N TRP A 432 27.17 12.88 -3.67
CA TRP A 432 28.36 12.04 -3.91
C TRP A 432 29.28 11.70 -2.73
N VAL A 433 29.32 12.54 -1.69
CA VAL A 433 30.10 12.25 -0.47
C VAL A 433 29.47 11.13 0.36
N ASP A 434 28.19 10.82 0.13
CA ASP A 434 27.45 9.73 0.75
C ASP A 434 28.12 8.37 0.55
N THR A 435 28.64 8.05 -0.64
CA THR A 435 29.31 6.77 -0.90
C THR A 435 30.54 6.58 0.00
N THR A 436 31.40 7.59 0.08
CA THR A 436 32.59 7.57 0.95
C THR A 436 32.18 7.49 2.42
N ALA A 437 31.19 8.29 2.82
CA ALA A 437 30.65 8.27 4.18
C ALA A 437 30.09 6.89 4.57
N ASN A 438 29.37 6.23 3.66
CA ASN A 438 28.80 4.91 3.88
C ASN A 438 29.88 3.85 4.07
N TYR A 439 30.94 3.84 3.26
CA TYR A 439 32.07 2.93 3.46
C TYR A 439 32.79 3.19 4.80
N GLY A 440 32.88 4.46 5.18
CA GLY A 440 33.39 4.89 6.47
C GLY A 440 32.47 4.57 7.64
N GLY A 441 31.22 4.19 7.41
CA GLY A 441 30.21 4.04 8.46
C GLY A 441 29.84 5.37 9.14
N CYS A 442 30.15 6.49 8.49
CA CYS A 442 29.96 7.85 8.98
C CYS A 442 28.48 8.27 8.92
N PRO A 443 27.98 9.09 9.87
CA PRO A 443 26.62 9.61 9.83
C PRO A 443 26.45 10.64 8.72
N THR A 444 25.27 10.68 8.12
CA THR A 444 24.88 11.67 7.11
C THR A 444 23.48 12.21 7.40
N ILE A 445 23.27 13.51 7.17
CA ILE A 445 21.95 14.14 7.27
C ILE A 445 21.70 14.97 6.02
N SER A 446 20.65 14.62 5.28
CA SER A 446 20.18 15.38 4.13
C SER A 446 19.08 16.35 4.57
N VAL A 447 19.20 17.63 4.21
CA VAL A 447 18.24 18.69 4.53
C VAL A 447 17.86 19.44 3.24
N PRO A 448 16.59 19.80 3.00
CA PRO A 448 16.19 20.55 1.81
C PRO A 448 16.98 21.86 1.64
N MET A 449 17.39 22.13 0.40
CA MET A 449 18.24 23.27 0.03
C MET A 449 17.60 24.17 -1.06
N GLY A 450 16.57 23.67 -1.74
CA GLY A 450 15.90 24.43 -2.80
C GLY A 450 15.16 23.52 -3.77
N PHE A 451 14.68 24.11 -4.86
CA PHE A 451 13.91 23.43 -5.90
C PHE A 451 14.41 23.87 -7.28
N TYR A 452 14.38 22.98 -8.26
CA TYR A 452 14.63 23.38 -9.64
C TYR A 452 13.60 24.42 -10.12
N PRO A 453 14.02 25.44 -10.89
CA PRO A 453 13.11 26.42 -11.50
C PRO A 453 11.98 25.78 -12.30
N SER A 454 10.84 26.47 -12.40
CA SER A 454 9.64 25.96 -13.08
C SER A 454 9.83 25.72 -14.58
N ASP A 455 10.87 26.29 -15.19
CA ASP A 455 11.25 26.16 -16.59
C ASP A 455 12.45 25.23 -16.81
N PHE A 456 12.96 24.57 -15.77
CA PHE A 456 14.12 23.70 -15.88
C PHE A 456 13.85 22.50 -16.81
N PRO A 457 14.80 22.10 -17.68
CA PRO A 457 14.61 20.95 -18.58
C PRO A 457 14.30 19.66 -17.83
N SER A 458 13.35 18.90 -18.36
CA SER A 458 12.96 17.61 -17.77
C SER A 458 13.86 16.47 -18.26
N ILE A 459 14.40 15.70 -17.32
CA ILE A 459 15.22 14.51 -17.55
C ILE A 459 14.45 13.29 -17.04
N TYR A 460 14.27 12.30 -17.91
CA TYR A 460 13.46 11.11 -17.62
C TYR A 460 14.29 9.82 -17.59
N THR A 461 13.80 8.83 -16.85
CA THR A 461 14.24 7.44 -17.00
C THR A 461 13.74 6.88 -18.33
N PRO A 462 14.29 5.73 -18.80
CA PRO A 462 13.73 5.01 -19.96
C PRO A 462 12.24 4.65 -19.82
N ASP A 463 11.77 4.53 -18.58
CA ASP A 463 10.37 4.23 -18.23
C ASP A 463 9.52 5.49 -17.98
N ASN A 464 9.99 6.63 -18.48
CA ASN A 464 9.26 7.91 -18.46
C ASN A 464 8.95 8.46 -17.06
N LEU A 465 9.80 8.14 -16.06
CA LEU A 465 9.76 8.83 -14.77
C LEU A 465 10.66 10.06 -14.79
N LEU A 466 10.14 11.19 -14.33
CA LEU A 466 10.90 12.43 -14.20
C LEU A 466 11.89 12.31 -13.04
N VAL A 467 13.19 12.34 -13.34
CA VAL A 467 14.27 12.27 -12.34
C VAL A 467 14.68 13.67 -11.88
N THR A 468 14.79 14.59 -12.84
CA THR A 468 15.14 15.98 -12.64
C THR A 468 14.25 16.82 -13.54
N GLY A 469 13.76 17.96 -13.07
CA GLY A 469 12.88 18.81 -13.86
C GLY A 469 12.23 19.89 -12.99
N PRO A 470 11.21 20.58 -13.52
CA PRO A 470 10.55 21.66 -12.84
C PRO A 470 10.10 21.26 -11.43
N ASN A 471 10.42 22.12 -10.45
CA ASN A 471 9.98 21.99 -9.06
C ASN A 471 10.46 20.74 -8.32
N ILE A 472 11.40 19.97 -8.86
CA ILE A 472 11.99 18.86 -8.12
C ILE A 472 12.89 19.42 -7.00
N PRO A 473 12.76 18.96 -5.74
CA PRO A 473 13.61 19.45 -4.66
C PRO A 473 15.04 18.94 -4.73
N ASN A 474 15.94 19.77 -4.19
CA ASN A 474 17.33 19.49 -3.92
C ASN A 474 17.61 19.60 -2.42
N ALA A 475 18.72 19.01 -2.01
CA ALA A 475 19.11 18.93 -0.61
C ALA A 475 20.61 19.09 -0.47
N ILE A 476 21.00 19.57 0.70
CA ILE A 476 22.37 19.60 1.17
C ILE A 476 22.61 18.39 2.07
N LEU A 477 23.79 17.78 1.96
CA LEU A 477 24.20 16.63 2.74
C LEU A 477 25.29 17.05 3.73
N PHE A 478 24.99 16.94 5.02
CA PHE A 478 25.96 17.06 6.10
C PHE A 478 26.58 15.67 6.35
N VAL A 479 27.90 15.62 6.52
CA VAL A 479 28.66 14.39 6.78
C VAL A 479 29.59 14.60 7.97
N GLY A 480 29.48 13.73 8.97
CA GLY A 480 30.28 13.78 10.20
C GLY A 480 31.33 12.67 10.28
N ARG A 481 32.16 12.72 11.33
CA ARG A 481 32.94 11.54 11.76
C ARG A 481 31.99 10.49 12.34
N ARG A 482 32.45 9.24 12.43
CA ARG A 482 31.71 8.23 13.20
C ARG A 482 31.48 8.74 14.62
N TRP A 483 30.27 8.55 15.13
CA TRP A 483 29.82 8.98 16.46
C TRP A 483 29.61 10.49 16.65
N ASP A 484 29.83 11.32 15.62
CA ASP A 484 29.51 12.76 15.65
C ASP A 484 28.01 13.06 15.36
N ASP A 485 27.12 12.07 15.48
CA ASP A 485 25.69 12.19 15.15
C ASP A 485 25.03 13.41 15.81
N GLN A 486 25.29 13.68 17.09
CA GLN A 486 24.75 14.86 17.81
C GLN A 486 25.24 16.19 17.22
N ARG A 487 26.54 16.31 16.90
CA ARG A 487 27.09 17.50 16.24
C ARG A 487 26.46 17.70 14.87
N LEU A 488 26.29 16.62 14.13
CA LEU A 488 25.70 16.66 12.80
C LEU A 488 24.23 17.10 12.85
N ILE A 489 23.46 16.60 13.82
CA ILE A 489 22.08 17.00 14.08
C ILE A 489 22.01 18.49 14.43
N ALA A 490 22.89 18.98 15.30
CA ALA A 490 22.94 20.40 15.67
C ALA A 490 23.18 21.30 14.44
N ALA A 491 24.18 20.97 13.61
CA ALA A 491 24.50 21.72 12.41
C ALA A 491 23.35 21.72 11.39
N ALA A 492 22.79 20.53 11.12
CA ALA A 492 21.68 20.35 10.19
C ALA A 492 20.42 21.10 10.64
N HIS A 493 20.08 21.02 11.94
CA HIS A 493 18.94 21.75 12.51
C HIS A 493 19.13 23.26 12.42
N SER A 494 20.31 23.78 12.77
CA SER A 494 20.60 25.21 12.68
C SER A 494 20.47 25.73 11.24
N TYR A 495 20.92 24.96 10.24
CA TYR A 495 20.69 25.29 8.82
C TYR A 495 19.21 25.20 8.40
N GLU A 496 18.49 24.15 8.84
CA GLU A 496 17.06 24.00 8.58
C GLU A 496 16.27 25.21 9.09
N GLN A 497 16.52 25.64 10.34
CA GLN A 497 15.86 26.79 10.96
C GLN A 497 16.29 28.14 10.35
N ALA A 498 17.44 28.20 9.69
CA ALA A 498 17.88 29.40 8.98
C ALA A 498 17.19 29.58 7.62
N THR A 499 16.63 28.51 7.05
CA THR A 499 16.23 28.48 5.63
C THR A 499 14.77 28.09 5.40
N HIS A 500 14.24 27.13 6.16
CA HIS A 500 12.88 26.59 6.00
C HIS A 500 12.54 26.18 4.55
N HIS A 501 13.52 25.69 3.79
CA HIS A 501 13.35 25.42 2.35
C HIS A 501 12.19 24.48 2.05
N ARG A 502 11.89 23.49 2.91
CA ARG A 502 10.73 22.59 2.74
C ARG A 502 9.42 23.35 2.50
N ASP A 503 9.23 24.47 3.19
CA ASP A 503 7.99 25.24 3.16
C ASP A 503 7.92 26.21 1.97
N SER A 504 9.00 26.33 1.19
CA SER A 504 9.08 27.27 0.07
C SER A 504 8.33 26.82 -1.19
N PHE A 505 7.97 25.54 -1.29
CA PHE A 505 7.22 25.00 -2.43
C PHE A 505 6.23 23.92 -2.00
N ARG A 506 5.03 23.93 -2.58
CA ARG A 506 3.97 22.97 -2.28
C ARG A 506 3.98 21.78 -3.25
N PRO A 507 3.84 20.55 -2.77
CA PRO A 507 3.62 19.39 -3.62
C PRO A 507 2.43 19.57 -4.58
N VAL A 508 2.48 18.92 -5.75
CA VAL A 508 1.33 18.85 -6.66
C VAL A 508 0.30 17.81 -6.22
N ILE A 509 0.69 16.89 -5.32
CA ILE A 509 -0.20 15.94 -4.64
C ILE A 509 -0.14 16.25 -3.15
N GLU A 510 -1.29 16.49 -2.52
CA GLU A 510 -1.40 16.74 -1.08
C GLU A 510 -2.46 15.83 -0.45
N ALA A 511 -2.19 15.36 0.77
CA ALA A 511 -3.22 14.81 1.63
C ALA A 511 -3.80 15.95 2.48
N THR A 512 -5.11 16.07 2.51
CA THR A 512 -5.82 17.24 3.05
C THR A 512 -6.73 16.88 4.24
N VAL A 513 -6.83 15.60 4.59
CA VAL A 513 -7.56 15.16 5.77
C VAL A 513 -6.81 15.63 7.03
N GLU A 514 -7.52 16.30 7.93
CA GLU A 514 -6.97 16.87 9.17
C GLU A 514 -7.68 16.32 10.42
N LEU A 515 -7.05 16.47 11.58
CA LEU A 515 -7.67 16.13 12.87
C LEU A 515 -9.02 16.86 13.05
N GLY A 516 -10.06 16.11 13.38
CA GLY A 516 -11.41 16.65 13.61
C GLY A 516 -12.21 17.01 12.35
N THR A 517 -11.64 16.86 11.15
CA THR A 517 -12.43 16.99 9.91
C THR A 517 -13.34 15.77 9.74
N SER A 518 -14.67 15.98 9.77
CA SER A 518 -15.57 15.03 9.12
C SER A 518 -15.23 15.02 7.63
N ALA A 519 -15.23 13.86 6.96
CA ALA A 519 -14.81 13.69 5.56
C ALA A 519 -15.72 14.40 4.51
N ARG A 520 -16.14 15.64 4.76
CA ARG A 520 -16.99 16.51 3.96
C ARG A 520 -16.33 17.89 3.81
N SER A 521 -15.22 17.96 3.07
CA SER A 521 -14.85 19.11 2.23
C SER A 521 -13.37 19.02 1.89
N VAL A 522 -13.06 18.43 0.75
CA VAL A 522 -11.78 18.68 0.11
C VAL A 522 -12.06 18.80 -1.38
N SER A 523 -11.84 20.01 -1.92
CA SER A 523 -11.97 20.31 -3.34
C SER A 523 -10.64 19.99 -4.03
N PRO A 524 -10.60 19.18 -5.11
CA PRO A 524 -9.40 19.06 -5.92
C PRO A 524 -9.19 20.34 -6.72
N LEU A 525 -7.99 20.93 -6.67
CA LEU A 525 -7.55 21.86 -7.72
C LEU A 525 -7.43 21.06 -9.02
N ILE A 526 -8.28 21.35 -10.00
CA ILE A 526 -8.24 20.78 -11.35
C ILE A 526 -7.38 21.72 -12.21
N LEU A 527 -6.34 21.18 -12.84
CA LEU A 527 -5.65 21.81 -13.97
C LEU A 527 -6.56 21.72 -15.20
N GLU A 528 -6.99 22.88 -15.72
CA GLU A 528 -7.85 23.00 -16.90
C GLU A 528 -7.19 22.41 -18.15
N THR A 529 -7.97 21.63 -18.92
CA THR A 529 -7.70 21.40 -20.35
C THR A 529 -9.03 21.38 -21.13
N ASP A 530 -9.00 22.01 -22.30
CA ASP A 530 -10.13 22.42 -23.13
C ASP A 530 -11.07 21.29 -23.62
N ARG A 531 -12.37 21.59 -23.67
CA ARG A 531 -13.42 20.75 -24.27
C ARG A 531 -13.70 21.16 -25.72
N VAL A 532 -13.76 20.18 -26.62
CA VAL A 532 -14.37 20.32 -27.95
C VAL A 532 -15.69 19.53 -27.99
N GLU A 533 -16.78 20.22 -28.35
CA GLU A 533 -18.14 19.71 -28.46
C GLU A 533 -18.35 18.74 -29.63
N ARG A 534 -19.25 17.75 -29.47
CA ARG A 534 -19.89 17.03 -30.58
C ARG A 534 -21.41 17.01 -30.41
N LYS A 535 -22.09 17.37 -31.51
CA LYS A 535 -23.54 17.54 -31.71
C LYS A 535 -24.29 16.23 -31.94
N ASP A 536 -25.57 16.29 -31.59
CA ASP A 536 -26.68 15.31 -31.69
C ASP A 536 -26.93 14.66 -33.06
N ARG A 537 -27.66 13.51 -33.06
CA ARG A 537 -28.93 13.28 -33.81
C ARG A 537 -29.55 11.86 -33.56
N PRO A 538 -30.85 11.62 -33.88
CA PRO A 538 -31.82 10.94 -33.00
C PRO A 538 -32.41 9.61 -33.52
N TYR A 539 -33.19 8.97 -32.65
CA TYR A 539 -33.98 7.74 -32.82
C TYR A 539 -35.20 7.88 -33.75
N LEU A 540 -35.62 6.76 -34.35
CA LEU A 540 -36.95 6.53 -34.95
C LEU A 540 -37.57 5.24 -34.35
N ILE A 541 -38.88 5.28 -34.10
CA ILE A 541 -39.74 4.22 -33.56
C ILE A 541 -40.76 3.84 -34.64
N GLU A 542 -41.08 2.54 -34.77
CA GLU A 542 -42.36 2.08 -35.33
C GLU A 542 -42.93 0.92 -34.49
N GLU A 543 -44.25 0.98 -34.25
CA GLU A 543 -45.08 -0.03 -33.58
C GLU A 543 -45.77 -0.96 -34.60
N SER A 544 -46.02 -2.23 -34.25
CA SER A 544 -47.40 -2.78 -34.15
C SER A 544 -47.50 -4.31 -33.96
N ASN A 545 -48.42 -4.66 -33.05
CA ASN A 545 -49.40 -5.76 -33.00
C ASN A 545 -49.06 -7.26 -32.74
N SER A 546 -49.62 -7.68 -31.59
CA SER A 546 -50.00 -8.97 -30.99
C SER A 546 -50.38 -10.18 -31.86
N ILE A 547 -49.98 -11.40 -31.41
CA ILE A 547 -50.80 -12.64 -31.34
C ILE A 547 -50.32 -13.53 -30.17
N LEU A 548 -51.25 -14.01 -29.33
CA LEU A 548 -51.07 -15.07 -28.32
C LEU A 548 -51.13 -16.47 -28.97
N THR A 549 -50.13 -17.33 -28.72
CA THR A 549 -50.24 -18.76 -28.28
C THR A 549 -48.98 -19.56 -28.61
N CYS A 550 -48.18 -19.80 -27.58
CA CYS A 550 -47.52 -21.05 -27.20
C CYS A 550 -46.98 -20.75 -25.80
N LYS A 551 -47.27 -21.56 -24.77
CA LYS A 551 -46.49 -21.48 -23.52
C LYS A 551 -45.11 -22.02 -23.87
N ASN A 552 -44.31 -21.19 -24.54
CA ASN A 552 -42.92 -21.48 -24.78
C ASN A 552 -42.30 -21.60 -23.40
N THR A 553 -41.87 -22.81 -23.05
CA THR A 553 -40.95 -23.07 -21.95
C THR A 553 -39.63 -22.33 -22.14
N ILE A 554 -39.42 -21.68 -23.29
CA ILE A 554 -38.25 -20.88 -23.62
C ILE A 554 -38.68 -19.44 -23.86
N THR A 555 -38.19 -18.53 -23.03
CA THR A 555 -38.42 -17.09 -23.16
C THR A 555 -37.17 -16.44 -23.77
N PRO A 556 -37.25 -15.87 -24.98
CA PRO A 556 -36.13 -15.12 -25.54
C PRO A 556 -35.93 -13.84 -24.74
N ALA A 557 -34.68 -13.57 -24.35
CA ALA A 557 -34.32 -12.40 -23.58
C ALA A 557 -32.95 -11.89 -23.99
N ILE A 558 -32.68 -10.61 -23.74
CA ILE A 558 -31.34 -10.05 -23.90
C ILE A 558 -30.63 -10.11 -22.54
N VAL A 559 -29.49 -10.80 -22.50
CA VAL A 559 -28.62 -10.92 -21.33
C VAL A 559 -27.30 -10.22 -21.62
N ASN A 560 -26.83 -9.41 -20.68
CA ASN A 560 -25.56 -8.69 -20.80
C ASN A 560 -24.43 -9.50 -20.16
N TYR A 561 -23.40 -9.81 -20.94
CA TYR A 561 -22.17 -10.48 -20.50
C TYR A 561 -20.99 -9.51 -20.53
N LEU A 562 -19.87 -9.88 -19.91
CA LEU A 562 -18.60 -9.19 -20.13
C LEU A 562 -18.23 -9.28 -21.61
N ALA A 563 -17.92 -8.14 -22.23
CA ALA A 563 -17.46 -8.12 -23.61
C ALA A 563 -16.12 -8.87 -23.71
N PRO A 564 -15.98 -9.83 -24.64
CA PRO A 564 -14.71 -10.54 -24.81
C PRO A 564 -13.65 -9.56 -25.31
N ASP A 565 -12.52 -9.50 -24.60
CA ASP A 565 -11.41 -8.61 -24.90
C ASP A 565 -10.11 -9.30 -24.44
N GLU A 566 -9.07 -9.28 -25.29
CA GLU A 566 -7.77 -9.85 -24.95
C GLU A 566 -7.14 -9.16 -23.73
N LYS A 567 -7.53 -7.91 -23.44
CA LYS A 567 -7.04 -7.17 -22.27
C LYS A 567 -7.32 -7.90 -20.97
N TRP A 568 -8.36 -8.75 -20.88
CA TRP A 568 -8.65 -9.51 -19.66
C TRP A 568 -7.56 -10.53 -19.28
N LEU A 569 -6.64 -10.85 -20.19
CA LEU A 569 -5.48 -11.69 -19.91
C LEU A 569 -4.39 -10.96 -19.11
N THR A 570 -4.40 -9.62 -19.11
CA THR A 570 -3.32 -8.78 -18.54
C THR A 570 -3.82 -7.63 -17.68
N VAL A 571 -5.10 -7.30 -17.76
CA VAL A 571 -5.76 -6.21 -17.06
C VAL A 571 -7.03 -6.77 -16.44
N LYS A 572 -7.08 -6.79 -15.11
CA LYS A 572 -8.25 -7.28 -14.38
C LYS A 572 -9.43 -6.31 -14.51
N PRO A 573 -10.65 -6.81 -14.77
CA PRO A 573 -11.84 -5.96 -14.72
C PRO A 573 -12.03 -5.38 -13.31
N TYR A 574 -12.50 -4.14 -13.20
CA TYR A 574 -12.82 -3.51 -11.92
C TYR A 574 -14.08 -2.68 -12.00
N GLN A 575 -14.68 -2.46 -10.84
CA GLN A 575 -15.69 -1.47 -10.61
C GLN A 575 -15.51 -0.76 -9.27
N ILE A 576 -15.61 0.56 -9.30
CA ILE A 576 -15.49 1.40 -8.12
C ILE A 576 -16.87 1.90 -7.70
N VAL A 577 -17.24 1.57 -6.48
CA VAL A 577 -18.44 2.05 -5.80
C VAL A 577 -18.03 3.17 -4.88
N GLY A 578 -18.28 4.41 -5.31
CA GLY A 578 -17.89 5.58 -4.53
C GLY A 578 -18.23 6.87 -5.23
N THR A 579 -17.94 7.97 -4.56
CA THR A 579 -17.73 9.26 -5.24
C THR A 579 -16.38 9.17 -5.95
N LEU A 580 -16.39 9.33 -7.27
CA LEU A 580 -15.20 9.28 -8.10
C LEU A 580 -14.83 10.69 -8.57
N PRO A 581 -13.53 11.04 -8.63
CA PRO A 581 -13.07 12.26 -9.29
C PRO A 581 -13.56 12.35 -10.73
N ALA A 582 -13.82 13.58 -11.21
CA ALA A 582 -14.26 13.81 -12.57
C ALA A 582 -13.23 13.27 -13.59
N GLY A 583 -13.68 12.45 -14.54
CA GLY A 583 -12.83 11.89 -15.60
C GLY A 583 -12.25 10.49 -15.30
N LEU A 584 -12.37 9.96 -14.09
CA LEU A 584 -11.99 8.56 -13.83
C LEU A 584 -13.12 7.60 -14.25
N PRO A 585 -12.81 6.57 -15.06
CA PRO A 585 -13.80 5.58 -15.43
C PRO A 585 -14.20 4.80 -14.18
N ARG A 586 -15.52 4.73 -13.91
CA ARG A 586 -16.05 3.99 -12.75
C ARG A 586 -15.76 2.49 -12.79
N GLN A 587 -15.50 2.00 -13.98
CA GLN A 587 -15.24 0.61 -14.30
C GLN A 587 -14.44 0.60 -15.60
N ASN A 588 -13.58 -0.40 -15.79
CA ASN A 588 -13.03 -0.74 -17.11
C ASN A 588 -13.87 -1.81 -17.82
N ILE A 589 -14.96 -2.27 -17.20
CA ILE A 589 -15.88 -3.29 -17.71
C ILE A 589 -16.73 -2.73 -18.85
N GLU A 590 -16.71 -3.43 -19.97
CA GLU A 590 -17.65 -3.26 -21.07
C GLU A 590 -18.58 -4.46 -21.13
N LEU A 591 -19.88 -4.21 -21.31
CA LEU A 591 -20.89 -5.25 -21.42
C LEU A 591 -21.32 -5.41 -22.88
N LYS A 592 -21.56 -6.65 -23.29
CA LYS A 592 -22.11 -6.99 -24.58
C LYS A 592 -23.42 -7.75 -24.40
N ALA A 593 -24.44 -7.29 -25.10
CA ALA A 593 -25.77 -7.89 -25.11
C ALA A 593 -25.79 -9.13 -26.01
N TYR A 594 -26.33 -10.23 -25.50
CA TYR A 594 -26.52 -11.48 -26.24
C TYR A 594 -27.99 -11.92 -26.14
N PRO A 595 -28.61 -12.32 -27.27
CA PRO A 595 -29.91 -12.97 -27.23
C PRO A 595 -29.75 -14.38 -26.65
N MET A 596 -30.46 -14.63 -25.54
CA MET A 596 -30.45 -15.90 -24.82
C MET A 596 -31.85 -16.47 -24.72
N ASN A 597 -31.91 -17.79 -24.68
CA ASN A 597 -33.10 -18.55 -24.37
C ASN A 597 -33.10 -18.86 -22.85
N ILE A 598 -34.05 -18.29 -22.11
CA ILE A 598 -34.20 -18.53 -20.67
C ILE A 598 -35.40 -19.46 -20.46
N ASN A 599 -35.17 -20.59 -19.82
CA ASN A 599 -36.19 -21.63 -19.65
C ASN A 599 -37.13 -21.29 -18.48
N ASP A 600 -38.43 -21.20 -18.73
CA ASP A 600 -39.46 -21.10 -17.69
C ASP A 600 -39.71 -22.47 -17.07
N VAL A 601 -39.39 -22.61 -15.78
CA VAL A 601 -39.49 -23.88 -15.06
C VAL A 601 -40.81 -24.05 -14.31
N ARG A 602 -41.76 -23.12 -14.47
CA ARG A 602 -43.05 -23.15 -13.76
C ARG A 602 -43.85 -24.45 -13.94
N ALA A 603 -43.72 -25.08 -15.11
CA ALA A 603 -44.40 -26.34 -15.43
C ALA A 603 -43.57 -27.59 -15.05
N GLU A 604 -42.36 -27.42 -14.51
CA GLU A 604 -41.45 -28.50 -14.15
C GLU A 604 -41.51 -28.84 -12.66
N ASP A 605 -40.99 -30.02 -12.29
CA ASP A 605 -40.77 -30.36 -10.89
C ASP A 605 -39.59 -29.56 -10.33
N LEU A 606 -39.87 -28.54 -9.52
CA LEU A 606 -38.86 -27.67 -8.91
C LEU A 606 -37.92 -28.43 -7.97
N GLY A 607 -38.32 -29.60 -7.45
CA GLY A 607 -37.50 -30.44 -6.59
C GLY A 607 -36.27 -31.02 -7.30
N ARG A 608 -36.24 -31.01 -8.64
CA ARG A 608 -35.09 -31.50 -9.43
C ARG A 608 -33.85 -30.62 -9.33
N PHE A 609 -34.02 -29.34 -8.99
CA PHE A 609 -32.92 -28.39 -8.87
C PHE A 609 -32.34 -28.46 -7.46
N SER A 610 -31.02 -28.46 -7.35
CA SER A 610 -30.34 -28.52 -6.06
C SER A 610 -29.11 -27.62 -6.00
N LEU A 611 -28.77 -27.19 -4.78
CA LEU A 611 -27.54 -26.43 -4.53
C LEU A 611 -26.26 -27.23 -4.81
N ASP A 612 -26.30 -28.57 -4.69
CA ASP A 612 -25.13 -29.42 -4.92
C ASP A 612 -24.84 -29.65 -6.40
N LYS A 613 -25.88 -29.69 -7.24
CA LYS A 613 -25.76 -29.99 -8.66
C LYS A 613 -25.83 -28.73 -9.52
N GLU A 614 -27.00 -28.13 -9.67
CA GLU A 614 -27.21 -26.93 -10.49
C GLU A 614 -26.71 -25.65 -9.81
N GLY A 615 -26.57 -25.66 -8.48
CA GLY A 615 -26.07 -24.54 -7.68
C GLY A 615 -27.17 -23.59 -7.17
N PHE A 616 -28.42 -23.80 -7.57
CA PHE A 616 -29.57 -23.02 -7.13
C PHE A 616 -30.79 -23.92 -6.89
N GLN A 617 -31.77 -23.41 -6.14
CA GLN A 617 -33.00 -24.14 -5.87
C GLN A 617 -34.16 -23.19 -5.51
N TRP A 618 -35.34 -23.45 -6.07
CA TRP A 618 -36.58 -22.84 -5.61
C TRP A 618 -37.22 -23.69 -4.51
N ILE A 619 -37.66 -23.03 -3.44
CA ILE A 619 -38.26 -23.65 -2.27
C ILE A 619 -39.47 -22.84 -1.82
N SER A 620 -40.52 -23.54 -1.37
CA SER A 620 -41.68 -22.89 -0.77
C SER A 620 -41.39 -22.54 0.69
N HIS A 621 -41.55 -21.27 1.04
CA HIS A 621 -41.42 -20.77 2.40
C HIS A 621 -42.38 -19.59 2.60
N CYS A 622 -43.36 -19.75 3.49
CA CYS A 622 -44.29 -18.67 3.82
C CYS A 622 -43.71 -17.80 4.94
N ALA A 623 -43.48 -16.52 4.65
CA ALA A 623 -43.08 -15.54 5.64
C ALA A 623 -44.29 -14.69 6.08
N GLU A 624 -44.53 -14.62 7.39
CA GLU A 624 -45.70 -13.94 7.97
C GLU A 624 -45.54 -12.41 8.05
N GLU A 625 -44.31 -11.90 7.96
CA GLU A 625 -44.00 -10.49 8.24
C GLU A 625 -44.05 -9.60 6.98
N SER A 626 -44.63 -8.40 7.13
CA SER A 626 -44.48 -7.30 6.16
C SER A 626 -43.01 -6.83 6.13
N LEU A 627 -42.49 -6.39 4.98
CA LEU A 627 -41.11 -5.87 4.86
C LEU A 627 -41.08 -4.34 4.75
N ASP A 628 -41.94 -3.66 5.51
CA ASP A 628 -42.14 -2.21 5.43
C ASP A 628 -41.33 -1.40 6.44
N THR A 629 -40.75 -2.03 7.46
CA THR A 629 -39.93 -1.35 8.48
C THR A 629 -38.60 -2.06 8.69
N GLU A 630 -37.63 -1.36 9.28
CA GLU A 630 -36.35 -1.95 9.74
C GLU A 630 -36.56 -3.17 10.61
N THR A 631 -37.40 -3.01 11.64
CA THR A 631 -37.71 -4.06 12.60
C THR A 631 -38.29 -5.29 11.93
N SER A 632 -39.08 -5.12 10.88
CA SER A 632 -39.69 -6.25 10.17
C SER A 632 -38.71 -6.92 9.18
N ILE A 633 -37.72 -6.19 8.68
CA ILE A 633 -36.58 -6.75 7.92
C ILE A 633 -35.67 -7.57 8.84
N ASP A 634 -35.33 -7.06 10.02
CA ASP A 634 -34.48 -7.78 10.98
C ASP A 634 -35.11 -9.09 11.45
N LYS A 635 -36.42 -9.07 11.74
CA LYS A 635 -37.16 -10.30 12.04
C LYS A 635 -37.14 -11.29 10.89
N TYR A 636 -37.28 -10.81 9.66
CA TYR A 636 -37.21 -11.65 8.48
C TYR A 636 -35.80 -12.23 8.27
N ILE A 637 -34.73 -11.46 8.53
CA ILE A 637 -33.36 -11.96 8.52
C ILE A 637 -33.22 -13.13 9.48
N GLN A 638 -33.68 -12.97 10.73
CA GLN A 638 -33.62 -14.04 11.73
C GLN A 638 -34.42 -15.28 11.28
N GLN A 639 -35.64 -15.08 10.78
CA GLN A 639 -36.48 -16.17 10.25
C GLN A 639 -35.76 -16.94 9.14
N MET A 640 -35.10 -16.25 8.22
CA MET A 640 -34.40 -16.90 7.11
C MET A 640 -33.10 -17.58 7.52
N GLU A 641 -32.37 -17.04 8.50
CA GLU A 641 -31.22 -17.74 9.06
C GLU A 641 -31.63 -19.08 9.67
N ASP A 642 -32.69 -19.10 10.46
CA ASP A 642 -33.23 -20.33 11.08
C ASP A 642 -33.77 -21.30 10.04
N PHE A 643 -34.46 -20.79 9.03
CA PHE A 643 -34.96 -21.60 7.92
C PHE A 643 -33.82 -22.22 7.11
N VAL A 644 -32.83 -21.44 6.67
CA VAL A 644 -31.68 -21.95 5.89
C VAL A 644 -30.87 -22.94 6.73
N LYS A 645 -30.68 -22.66 8.02
CA LYS A 645 -29.99 -23.56 8.95
C LYS A 645 -30.68 -24.91 9.04
N THR A 646 -32.00 -24.90 9.22
CA THR A 646 -32.82 -26.12 9.31
C THR A 646 -32.84 -26.88 7.98
N TYR A 647 -33.09 -26.16 6.89
CA TYR A 647 -33.21 -26.72 5.55
C TYR A 647 -31.92 -27.42 5.10
N LEU A 648 -30.77 -26.78 5.31
CA LEU A 648 -29.46 -27.33 4.93
C LEU A 648 -28.81 -28.21 6.02
N LYS A 649 -29.48 -28.39 7.16
CA LYS A 649 -28.94 -29.08 8.34
C LYS A 649 -27.57 -28.52 8.76
N ALA A 650 -27.43 -27.20 8.71
CA ALA A 650 -26.17 -26.52 8.95
C ALA A 650 -25.91 -26.32 10.45
N ASN A 651 -24.63 -26.34 10.83
CA ASN A 651 -24.17 -26.03 12.19
C ASN A 651 -24.40 -24.56 12.55
N ALA A 652 -24.17 -23.64 11.61
CA ALA A 652 -24.40 -22.22 11.79
C ALA A 652 -24.77 -21.51 10.48
N VAL A 653 -25.60 -20.48 10.58
CA VAL A 653 -25.92 -19.56 9.48
C VAL A 653 -25.85 -18.14 10.04
N ARG A 654 -25.26 -17.20 9.29
CA ARG A 654 -25.27 -15.76 9.60
C ARG A 654 -25.41 -14.94 8.33
N THR A 655 -26.33 -13.99 8.36
CA THR A 655 -26.51 -12.98 7.32
C THR A 655 -25.48 -11.88 7.52
N TYR A 656 -24.82 -11.50 6.44
CA TYR A 656 -23.83 -10.41 6.47
C TYR A 656 -24.23 -9.23 5.59
N GLN A 657 -25.32 -9.37 4.83
CA GLN A 657 -25.78 -8.37 3.88
C GLN A 657 -27.24 -8.63 3.49
N TYR A 658 -28.00 -7.57 3.21
CA TYR A 658 -29.23 -7.66 2.43
C TYR A 658 -29.36 -6.54 1.38
N GLN A 659 -30.16 -6.76 0.35
CA GLN A 659 -30.53 -5.76 -0.66
C GLN A 659 -32.05 -5.74 -0.84
N LEU A 660 -32.67 -4.60 -0.52
CA LEU A 660 -34.11 -4.36 -0.71
C LEU A 660 -34.36 -3.51 -1.95
N ARG A 661 -35.32 -3.91 -2.78
CA ARG A 661 -35.72 -3.20 -4.00
C ARG A 661 -37.21 -2.87 -3.89
N LYS A 662 -37.54 -1.58 -3.81
CA LYS A 662 -38.92 -1.04 -3.76
C LYS A 662 -39.19 -0.07 -4.92
N VAL A 663 -40.45 0.10 -5.28
CA VAL A 663 -40.96 1.02 -6.30
C VAL A 663 -41.68 2.17 -5.58
N GLY A 664 -41.00 3.31 -5.37
CA GLY A 664 -41.69 4.55 -4.94
C GLY A 664 -40.81 5.70 -4.42
N GLY A 665 -40.73 6.80 -5.18
CA GLY A 665 -40.43 8.17 -4.72
C GLY A 665 -39.41 8.99 -5.54
N ASP A 666 -39.90 9.82 -6.48
CA ASP A 666 -39.21 10.85 -7.29
C ASP A 666 -38.22 10.35 -8.39
N PRO A 667 -38.50 10.58 -9.70
CA PRO A 667 -37.56 10.31 -10.81
C PRO A 667 -36.21 11.05 -10.71
N ASN A 668 -36.10 12.10 -9.89
CA ASN A 668 -34.85 12.83 -9.63
C ASN A 668 -34.09 12.31 -8.39
N ASN A 669 -34.65 11.34 -7.66
CA ASN A 669 -33.98 10.70 -6.56
C ASN A 669 -33.09 9.55 -7.07
N ARG A 670 -31.78 9.78 -7.09
CA ARG A 670 -30.78 8.80 -7.59
C ARG A 670 -30.62 7.56 -6.71
N ASP A 671 -31.30 7.51 -5.56
CA ASP A 671 -31.18 6.44 -4.56
C ASP A 671 -32.21 5.30 -4.74
N ILE A 672 -33.08 5.36 -5.77
CA ILE A 672 -33.98 4.25 -6.15
C ILE A 672 -33.70 3.84 -7.60
N ARG A 673 -33.11 2.65 -7.79
CA ARG A 673 -32.82 2.13 -9.15
C ARG A 673 -34.05 1.42 -9.75
N PRO A 674 -34.48 1.75 -10.98
CA PRO A 674 -35.47 0.95 -11.69
C PRO A 674 -34.93 -0.44 -12.03
N ALA A 675 -35.82 -1.39 -12.32
CA ALA A 675 -35.44 -2.73 -12.77
C ALA A 675 -34.61 -2.61 -14.07
N SER A 676 -33.34 -3.00 -14.01
CA SER A 676 -32.39 -2.89 -15.13
C SER A 676 -31.98 -4.27 -15.61
N ASN A 677 -31.80 -4.45 -16.92
CA ASN A 677 -31.23 -5.65 -17.55
C ASN A 677 -29.70 -5.79 -17.33
N MET A 678 -29.14 -5.27 -16.22
CA MET A 678 -27.70 -5.32 -15.92
C MET A 678 -27.41 -6.32 -14.79
N ILE A 679 -26.36 -7.13 -14.96
CA ILE A 679 -25.65 -7.79 -13.85
C ILE A 679 -25.19 -6.68 -12.88
N HIS A 680 -25.65 -6.73 -11.64
CA HIS A 680 -25.74 -5.54 -10.79
C HIS A 680 -24.41 -5.11 -10.16
N ILE A 681 -24.13 -3.80 -10.26
CA ILE A 681 -23.17 -3.09 -9.39
C ILE A 681 -23.79 -1.87 -8.69
N GLY A 682 -23.66 -1.79 -7.36
CA GLY A 682 -23.44 -0.52 -6.64
C GLY A 682 -24.42 -0.11 -5.51
N MET A 683 -23.84 0.60 -4.51
CA MET A 683 -24.34 1.52 -3.45
C MET A 683 -25.53 1.14 -2.50
N PRO A 684 -25.52 1.63 -1.24
CA PRO A 684 -26.39 1.17 -0.15
C PRO A 684 -27.75 1.88 -0.08
N THR A 685 -28.75 1.19 0.47
CA THR A 685 -29.92 1.79 1.12
C THR A 685 -29.86 1.42 2.59
N THR A 686 -29.58 2.40 3.45
CA THR A 686 -29.63 2.23 4.91
C THR A 686 -31.06 2.39 5.40
N LEU A 687 -31.48 1.41 6.17
CA LEU A 687 -32.51 1.49 7.19
C LEU A 687 -31.76 0.99 8.45
N GLY A 688 -31.70 1.85 9.47
CA GLY A 688 -30.72 2.01 10.54
C GLY A 688 -30.59 0.96 11.66
N GLN A 689 -29.74 1.39 12.59
CA GLN A 689 -29.39 0.86 13.92
C GLN A 689 -28.57 -0.43 14.10
N HIS A 690 -28.34 -1.26 13.07
CA HIS A 690 -27.33 -2.33 13.19
C HIS A 690 -26.01 -1.98 12.49
N LYS A 691 -24.93 -1.88 13.29
CA LYS A 691 -23.54 -1.59 12.88
C LYS A 691 -22.90 -2.74 12.07
N GLN A 692 -23.47 -3.10 10.93
CA GLN A 692 -22.77 -3.86 9.90
C GLN A 692 -23.01 -3.19 8.54
N LYS A 693 -21.94 -2.65 7.95
CA LYS A 693 -21.97 -2.10 6.60
C LYS A 693 -22.28 -3.25 5.62
N VAL A 694 -23.47 -3.18 5.04
CA VAL A 694 -24.00 -4.02 3.98
C VAL A 694 -23.24 -3.73 2.68
N ILE A 695 -22.65 -4.76 2.05
CA ILE A 695 -21.71 -4.66 0.92
C ILE A 695 -22.20 -5.48 -0.29
N ASN A 696 -22.55 -4.86 -1.40
CA ASN A 696 -23.05 -5.54 -2.62
C ASN A 696 -21.96 -6.34 -3.38
N SER A 697 -21.95 -7.67 -3.26
CA SER A 697 -21.35 -8.50 -4.33
C SER A 697 -22.06 -9.83 -4.54
N ILE A 698 -22.19 -10.19 -5.82
CA ILE A 698 -22.59 -11.51 -6.31
C ILE A 698 -21.30 -12.23 -6.71
N ASP A 699 -21.20 -13.51 -6.38
CA ASP A 699 -20.12 -14.44 -6.75
C ASP A 699 -18.70 -14.00 -6.34
N MET A 700 -18.36 -14.29 -5.08
CA MET A 700 -17.02 -14.05 -4.52
C MET A 700 -16.03 -15.13 -4.95
N THR A 701 -14.76 -14.76 -5.10
CA THR A 701 -13.69 -15.75 -5.36
C THR A 701 -13.49 -16.67 -4.16
N PRO A 702 -12.87 -17.86 -4.34
CA PRO A 702 -12.60 -18.77 -3.22
C PRO A 702 -11.85 -18.10 -2.08
N MET A 703 -10.87 -17.24 -2.40
CA MET A 703 -10.10 -16.53 -1.40
C MET A 703 -10.97 -15.53 -0.64
N ALA A 704 -11.72 -14.68 -1.36
CA ALA A 704 -12.60 -13.70 -0.76
C ALA A 704 -13.71 -14.37 0.10
N SER A 705 -14.24 -15.51 -0.34
CA SER A 705 -15.27 -16.28 0.36
C SER A 705 -14.76 -16.90 1.67
N ARG A 706 -13.54 -17.47 1.67
CA ARG A 706 -12.90 -18.00 2.88
C ARG A 706 -12.62 -16.90 3.89
N ASN A 707 -12.08 -15.77 3.43
CA ASN A 707 -11.82 -14.60 4.28
C ASN A 707 -13.13 -14.03 4.86
N ARG A 708 -14.23 -14.05 4.08
CA ARG A 708 -15.55 -13.66 4.57
C ARG A 708 -16.03 -14.57 5.69
N ALA A 709 -15.93 -15.89 5.53
CA ALA A 709 -16.36 -16.83 6.56
C ALA A 709 -15.59 -16.63 7.88
N ILE A 710 -14.26 -16.46 7.82
CA ILE A 710 -13.44 -16.15 9.00
C ILE A 710 -13.88 -14.83 9.64
N ARG A 711 -14.16 -13.78 8.86
CA ARG A 711 -14.59 -12.48 9.36
C ARG A 711 -16.00 -12.49 9.98
N ILE A 712 -16.92 -13.32 9.48
CA ILE A 712 -18.28 -13.39 10.02
C ILE A 712 -18.35 -14.26 11.28
N PHE A 713 -17.47 -15.26 11.38
CA PHE A 713 -17.33 -16.13 12.55
C PHE A 713 -15.98 -15.90 13.23
N GLN A 714 -15.66 -14.64 13.55
CA GLN A 714 -14.38 -14.24 14.18
C GLN A 714 -14.05 -15.08 15.41
N GLU A 715 -15.06 -15.45 16.20
CA GLU A 715 -14.89 -16.27 17.41
C GLU A 715 -14.32 -17.67 17.13
N LYS A 716 -14.47 -18.17 15.90
CA LYS A 716 -13.92 -19.45 15.45
C LYS A 716 -12.63 -19.30 14.64
N GLY A 717 -12.33 -18.09 14.15
CA GLY A 717 -11.16 -17.80 13.33
C GLY A 717 -11.08 -18.73 12.12
N ALA A 718 -9.86 -19.18 11.78
CA ALA A 718 -9.61 -20.09 10.67
C ALA A 718 -10.31 -21.46 10.79
N LYS A 719 -10.67 -21.91 12.01
CA LYS A 719 -11.33 -23.20 12.25
C LYS A 719 -12.73 -23.30 11.63
N VAL A 720 -13.34 -22.15 11.29
CA VAL A 720 -14.61 -22.14 10.54
C VAL A 720 -14.47 -22.81 9.17
N LEU A 721 -13.25 -22.90 8.64
CA LEU A 721 -12.95 -23.51 7.34
C LEU A 721 -12.75 -25.03 7.40
N ASP A 722 -12.76 -25.63 8.59
CA ASP A 722 -12.57 -27.09 8.76
C ASP A 722 -13.81 -27.88 8.30
N GLY A 723 -14.99 -27.23 8.27
CA GLY A 723 -16.25 -27.78 7.77
C GLY A 723 -16.61 -27.27 6.37
N ARG A 724 -17.75 -27.73 5.85
CA ARG A 724 -18.27 -27.22 4.56
C ARG A 724 -18.72 -25.77 4.73
N VAL A 725 -18.16 -24.85 3.95
CA VAL A 725 -18.51 -23.43 3.97
C VAL A 725 -19.24 -23.08 2.69
N ARG A 726 -20.42 -22.46 2.82
CA ARG A 726 -21.21 -21.98 1.69
C ARG A 726 -21.57 -20.52 1.87
N LEU A 727 -21.45 -19.73 0.80
CA LEU A 727 -22.02 -18.38 0.74
C LEU A 727 -23.21 -18.43 -0.20
N LEU A 728 -24.40 -18.14 0.31
CA LEU A 728 -25.65 -18.24 -0.45
C LEU A 728 -26.36 -16.90 -0.53
N SER A 729 -27.06 -16.67 -1.64
CA SER A 729 -28.06 -15.61 -1.76
C SER A 729 -29.45 -16.22 -1.53
N VAL A 730 -30.24 -15.56 -0.70
CA VAL A 730 -31.63 -15.92 -0.41
C VAL A 730 -32.51 -14.83 -1.01
N TRP A 731 -33.10 -15.11 -2.16
CA TRP A 731 -33.86 -14.14 -2.92
C TRP A 731 -35.35 -14.42 -2.85
N ARG A 732 -36.15 -13.37 -2.57
CA ARG A 732 -37.61 -13.42 -2.59
C ARG A 732 -38.19 -12.18 -3.27
N PRO A 733 -39.33 -12.30 -3.97
CA PRO A 733 -40.13 -11.12 -4.29
C PRO A 733 -40.89 -10.62 -3.06
N LEU A 734 -41.16 -9.31 -3.00
CA LEU A 734 -41.96 -8.71 -1.93
C LEU A 734 -43.46 -8.93 -2.15
N PHE A 735 -43.87 -8.98 -3.41
CA PHE A 735 -45.22 -9.26 -3.82
C PHE A 735 -45.17 -10.21 -5.02
N GLY A 736 -46.26 -10.93 -5.27
CA GLY A 736 -46.38 -11.71 -6.48
C GLY A 736 -47.82 -11.86 -6.91
N PRO A 737 -48.05 -12.51 -8.06
CA PRO A 737 -47.03 -13.05 -8.97
C PRO A 737 -46.18 -11.95 -9.64
N ILE A 738 -44.86 -12.18 -9.78
CA ILE A 738 -43.99 -11.30 -10.58
C ILE A 738 -44.41 -11.40 -12.05
N LYS A 739 -44.78 -10.28 -12.65
CA LYS A 739 -45.20 -10.19 -14.06
C LYS A 739 -44.13 -9.64 -14.99
N ASP A 740 -43.13 -8.96 -14.46
CA ASP A 740 -42.02 -8.40 -15.24
C ASP A 740 -40.75 -8.31 -14.41
N TYR A 741 -39.60 -8.38 -15.08
CA TYR A 741 -38.26 -8.50 -14.48
C TYR A 741 -38.08 -9.66 -13.48
N PRO A 742 -38.46 -10.92 -13.80
CA PRO A 742 -38.08 -12.06 -12.98
C PRO A 742 -36.56 -12.20 -12.85
N LEU A 743 -36.10 -12.97 -11.85
CA LEU A 743 -34.69 -13.31 -11.70
C LEU A 743 -34.40 -14.62 -12.43
N ALA A 744 -33.45 -14.60 -13.36
CA ALA A 744 -32.92 -15.76 -14.04
C ALA A 744 -31.60 -16.21 -13.40
N VAL A 745 -31.38 -17.52 -13.37
CA VAL A 745 -30.18 -18.19 -12.84
C VAL A 745 -29.59 -19.11 -13.91
N CYS A 746 -28.26 -19.14 -14.01
CA CYS A 746 -27.54 -20.02 -14.92
C CYS A 746 -27.16 -21.32 -14.21
N ASP A 747 -27.36 -22.46 -14.86
CA ASP A 747 -26.90 -23.76 -14.38
C ASP A 747 -25.37 -23.77 -14.27
N SER A 748 -24.87 -23.87 -13.03
CA SER A 748 -23.44 -23.84 -12.76
C SER A 748 -22.68 -25.03 -13.36
N GLU A 749 -23.35 -26.09 -13.81
CA GLU A 749 -22.72 -27.17 -14.58
C GLU A 749 -22.35 -26.75 -16.01
N THR A 750 -22.93 -25.65 -16.49
CA THR A 750 -22.64 -25.07 -17.81
C THR A 750 -21.63 -23.95 -17.82
N VAL A 751 -21.25 -23.47 -16.64
CA VAL A 751 -20.31 -22.36 -16.46
C VAL A 751 -18.94 -22.94 -16.18
N VAL A 752 -18.07 -22.94 -17.18
CA VAL A 752 -16.71 -23.47 -17.01
C VAL A 752 -15.79 -22.40 -16.43
N LYS A 753 -14.65 -22.82 -15.84
CA LYS A 753 -13.69 -21.88 -15.23
C LYS A 753 -13.24 -20.77 -16.19
N GLY A 754 -13.10 -21.08 -17.48
CA GLY A 754 -12.71 -20.11 -18.52
C GLY A 754 -13.75 -19.03 -18.80
N ASP A 755 -15.02 -19.26 -18.41
CA ASP A 755 -16.09 -18.28 -18.57
C ASP A 755 -16.04 -17.21 -17.46
N LEU A 756 -15.25 -17.43 -16.41
CA LEU A 756 -15.20 -16.59 -15.21
C LEU A 756 -13.92 -15.75 -15.18
N ILE A 757 -14.07 -14.43 -15.22
CA ILE A 757 -12.97 -13.47 -15.10
C ILE A 757 -13.06 -12.78 -13.74
N GLU A 758 -12.00 -12.88 -12.94
CA GLU A 758 -11.94 -12.22 -11.62
C GLU A 758 -11.99 -10.71 -11.79
N SER A 759 -12.80 -10.04 -10.98
CA SER A 759 -13.02 -8.60 -11.07
C SER A 759 -13.04 -7.94 -9.71
N ASP A 760 -12.31 -6.83 -9.59
CA ASP A 760 -12.25 -6.05 -8.36
C ASP A 760 -13.47 -5.17 -8.19
N HIS A 761 -14.02 -5.19 -6.99
CA HIS A 761 -15.11 -4.36 -6.56
C HIS A 761 -14.62 -3.49 -5.42
N ILE A 762 -14.32 -2.24 -5.75
CA ILE A 762 -13.56 -1.32 -4.92
C ILE A 762 -14.55 -0.37 -4.24
N TYR A 763 -14.62 -0.44 -2.92
CA TYR A 763 -15.42 0.46 -2.08
C TYR A 763 -14.49 1.47 -1.39
N PRO A 764 -15.02 2.57 -0.82
CA PRO A 764 -14.18 3.59 -0.18
C PRO A 764 -13.44 3.07 1.06
N ASP A 765 -13.89 1.94 1.62
CA ASP A 765 -13.46 1.39 2.89
C ASP A 765 -13.03 -0.08 2.87
N PHE A 766 -13.11 -0.78 1.73
CA PHE A 766 -12.52 -2.11 1.52
C PHE A 766 -12.61 -2.52 0.04
N GLU A 767 -11.81 -3.52 -0.35
CA GLU A 767 -11.89 -4.16 -1.67
C GLU A 767 -12.50 -5.56 -1.54
N SER A 768 -13.29 -5.96 -2.53
CA SER A 768 -13.81 -7.32 -2.66
C SER A 768 -13.57 -7.81 -4.09
N GLU A 769 -13.35 -9.11 -4.24
CA GLU A 769 -13.17 -9.73 -5.55
C GLU A 769 -14.43 -10.50 -5.93
N THR A 770 -14.86 -10.35 -7.19
CA THR A 770 -16.07 -10.96 -7.78
C THR A 770 -15.75 -11.63 -9.10
N TYR A 771 -16.72 -12.31 -9.72
CA TYR A 771 -16.58 -12.78 -11.11
C TYR A 771 -17.43 -11.98 -12.08
N CYS A 772 -16.81 -11.55 -13.18
CA CYS A 772 -17.49 -11.25 -14.43
C CYS A 772 -17.61 -12.53 -15.27
N VAL A 773 -18.66 -12.63 -16.07
CA VAL A 773 -18.96 -13.82 -16.86
C VAL A 773 -18.85 -13.51 -18.36
N LEU A 774 -18.01 -14.24 -19.07
CA LEU A 774 -17.93 -14.23 -20.53
C LEU A 774 -19.09 -15.05 -21.11
N HIS A 775 -19.59 -14.65 -22.29
CA HIS A 775 -20.66 -15.39 -22.94
C HIS A 775 -20.16 -16.75 -23.44
N ASN A 776 -20.90 -17.81 -23.09
CA ASN A 776 -20.75 -19.15 -23.63
C ASN A 776 -22.12 -19.64 -24.11
N THR A 777 -22.17 -20.23 -25.31
CA THR A 777 -23.42 -20.75 -25.90
C THR A 777 -23.99 -21.92 -25.12
N ASP A 778 -23.17 -22.60 -24.32
CA ASP A 778 -23.58 -23.74 -23.50
C ASP A 778 -24.31 -23.31 -22.22
N HIS A 779 -24.26 -22.03 -21.85
CA HIS A 779 -24.94 -21.49 -20.69
C HIS A 779 -26.45 -21.76 -20.73
N ARG A 780 -26.94 -22.54 -19.77
CA ARG A 780 -28.37 -22.85 -19.63
C ARG A 780 -29.00 -22.00 -18.53
N TRP A 781 -29.90 -21.11 -18.94
CA TRP A 781 -30.58 -20.20 -18.04
C TRP A 781 -32.00 -20.67 -17.70
N TYR A 782 -32.42 -20.41 -16.47
CA TYR A 782 -33.72 -20.79 -15.93
C TYR A 782 -34.34 -19.63 -15.15
N TYR A 783 -35.66 -19.54 -15.16
CA TYR A 783 -36.42 -18.64 -14.30
C TYR A 783 -37.77 -19.27 -13.94
N LEU A 784 -38.41 -18.76 -12.90
CA LEU A 784 -39.74 -19.19 -12.48
C LEU A 784 -40.76 -18.10 -12.84
N SER A 785 -41.60 -18.33 -13.85
CA SER A 785 -42.66 -17.38 -14.19
C SER A 785 -43.69 -17.25 -13.06
N ASP A 786 -44.33 -16.09 -12.93
CA ASP A 786 -45.36 -15.84 -11.91
C ASP A 786 -44.91 -16.12 -10.45
N GLN A 787 -43.60 -16.00 -10.18
CA GLN A 787 -43.04 -16.27 -8.84
C GLN A 787 -43.75 -15.44 -7.77
N THR A 788 -44.17 -16.11 -6.70
CA THR A 788 -44.86 -15.49 -5.57
C THR A 788 -43.92 -15.21 -4.40
N LYS A 789 -44.36 -14.42 -3.42
CA LYS A 789 -43.57 -14.10 -2.22
C LYS A 789 -43.23 -15.33 -1.38
N ASP A 790 -44.00 -16.42 -1.53
CA ASP A 790 -43.82 -17.66 -0.78
C ASP A 790 -42.90 -18.64 -1.52
N GLU A 791 -42.33 -18.24 -2.65
CA GLU A 791 -41.37 -19.01 -3.45
C GLU A 791 -40.01 -18.33 -3.37
N VAL A 792 -39.13 -18.89 -2.55
CA VAL A 792 -37.78 -18.40 -2.29
C VAL A 792 -36.80 -19.08 -3.23
N LEU A 793 -35.85 -18.32 -3.77
CA LEU A 793 -34.76 -18.83 -4.59
C LEU A 793 -33.45 -18.77 -3.80
N LEU A 794 -32.83 -19.92 -3.58
CA LEU A 794 -31.47 -20.03 -3.04
C LEU A 794 -30.46 -20.10 -4.18
N ILE A 795 -29.38 -19.34 -4.08
CA ILE A 795 -28.35 -19.23 -5.12
C ILE A 795 -26.97 -19.40 -4.48
N THR A 796 -26.16 -20.32 -5.00
CA THR A 796 -24.78 -20.53 -4.49
C THR A 796 -23.84 -19.50 -5.11
N ASN A 797 -23.25 -18.64 -4.25
CA ASN A 797 -22.16 -17.74 -4.65
C ASN A 797 -20.79 -18.40 -4.46
N TYR A 798 -20.66 -19.28 -3.46
CA TYR A 798 -19.47 -20.09 -3.21
C TYR A 798 -19.83 -21.34 -2.40
N ASP A 799 -19.19 -22.45 -2.70
CA ASP A 799 -19.25 -23.70 -1.94
C ASP A 799 -17.86 -24.32 -1.84
N SER A 800 -17.39 -24.56 -0.62
CA SER A 800 -16.05 -25.11 -0.39
C SER A 800 -15.91 -26.57 -0.84
N GLN A 801 -17.02 -27.30 -1.04
CA GLN A 801 -17.01 -28.70 -1.43
C GLN A 801 -17.31 -28.90 -2.92
N THR A 802 -18.37 -28.26 -3.43
CA THR A 802 -18.77 -28.44 -4.84
C THR A 802 -18.18 -27.38 -5.78
N HIS A 803 -17.63 -26.30 -5.22
CA HIS A 803 -17.08 -25.16 -5.96
C HIS A 803 -18.05 -24.46 -6.92
N ARG A 804 -19.35 -24.72 -6.78
CA ARG A 804 -20.39 -24.10 -7.62
C ARG A 804 -20.48 -22.60 -7.36
N ARG A 805 -20.80 -21.87 -8.43
CA ARG A 805 -21.03 -20.41 -8.47
C ARG A 805 -22.09 -20.17 -9.54
N VAL A 806 -23.13 -19.41 -9.22
CA VAL A 806 -24.31 -19.29 -10.09
C VAL A 806 -24.48 -17.85 -10.57
N PRO A 807 -24.10 -17.58 -11.84
CA PRO A 807 -24.46 -16.34 -12.50
C PRO A 807 -25.97 -16.13 -12.48
N HIS A 808 -26.42 -14.93 -12.15
CA HIS A 808 -27.85 -14.59 -12.13
C HIS A 808 -28.09 -13.14 -12.54
N THR A 809 -29.25 -12.89 -13.17
CA THR A 809 -29.61 -11.57 -13.70
C THR A 809 -31.12 -11.38 -13.75
N GLY A 810 -31.56 -10.12 -13.70
CA GLY A 810 -32.94 -9.78 -14.09
C GLY A 810 -33.04 -9.67 -15.61
N PHE A 811 -34.19 -10.03 -16.18
CA PHE A 811 -34.47 -9.82 -17.60
C PHE A 811 -35.90 -9.35 -17.82
N GLN A 812 -36.10 -8.48 -18.79
CA GLN A 812 -37.43 -7.99 -19.17
C GLN A 812 -38.25 -9.10 -19.86
N MET A 813 -39.51 -9.25 -19.45
CA MET A 813 -40.41 -10.20 -20.10
C MET A 813 -40.84 -9.66 -21.47
N PRO A 814 -40.82 -10.45 -22.56
CA PRO A 814 -41.29 -9.98 -23.87
C PRO A 814 -42.76 -9.52 -23.88
N SER A 815 -43.57 -10.05 -22.96
CA SER A 815 -44.98 -9.68 -22.77
C SER A 815 -45.18 -8.40 -21.94
N SER A 816 -44.12 -7.82 -21.38
CA SER A 816 -44.20 -6.59 -20.60
C SER A 816 -44.25 -5.36 -21.52
N ASN A 817 -45.43 -4.78 -21.64
CA ASN A 817 -45.71 -3.59 -22.44
C ASN A 817 -45.60 -2.29 -21.62
N GLY A 818 -44.78 -2.28 -20.56
CA GLY A 818 -44.53 -1.11 -19.72
C GLY A 818 -45.65 -0.73 -18.73
N VAL A 819 -46.78 -1.45 -18.74
CA VAL A 819 -47.94 -1.22 -17.85
C VAL A 819 -47.92 -2.13 -16.61
N THR A 820 -47.01 -3.11 -16.57
CA THR A 820 -46.88 -4.08 -15.48
C THR A 820 -46.10 -3.51 -14.29
N ARG A 821 -46.54 -3.84 -13.07
CA ARG A 821 -45.84 -3.45 -11.84
C ARG A 821 -44.41 -3.96 -11.87
N ALA A 822 -43.44 -3.05 -11.75
CA ALA A 822 -42.02 -3.39 -11.71
C ALA A 822 -41.69 -4.23 -10.47
N ARG A 823 -40.80 -5.21 -10.62
CA ARG A 823 -40.36 -6.11 -9.54
C ARG A 823 -39.89 -5.34 -8.30
N GLU A 824 -40.44 -5.70 -7.15
CA GLU A 824 -39.84 -5.43 -5.83
C GLU A 824 -39.39 -6.75 -5.20
N SER A 825 -38.21 -6.75 -4.59
CA SER A 825 -37.59 -7.98 -4.07
C SER A 825 -36.68 -7.69 -2.88
N LEU A 826 -36.37 -8.72 -2.12
CA LEU A 826 -35.35 -8.72 -1.08
C LEU A 826 -34.38 -9.87 -1.35
N GLU A 827 -33.09 -9.58 -1.24
CA GLU A 827 -32.01 -10.56 -1.33
C GLU A 827 -31.17 -10.52 -0.05
N LEU A 828 -31.05 -11.63 0.67
CA LEU A 828 -30.11 -11.77 1.79
C LEU A 828 -28.85 -12.48 1.31
N LYS A 829 -27.68 -12.11 1.81
CA LYS A 829 -26.46 -12.91 1.67
C LYS A 829 -26.08 -13.53 3.00
N VAL A 830 -25.90 -14.84 3.00
CA VAL A 830 -25.67 -15.64 4.21
C VAL A 830 -24.40 -16.46 4.06
N VAL A 831 -23.66 -16.61 5.17
CA VAL A 831 -22.61 -17.63 5.33
C VAL A 831 -23.23 -18.82 6.06
N VAL A 832 -23.09 -20.01 5.50
CA VAL A 832 -23.58 -21.29 6.03
C VAL A 832 -22.39 -22.18 6.34
N ILE A 833 -22.32 -22.68 7.56
CA ILE A 833 -21.31 -23.61 8.05
C ILE A 833 -21.99 -24.96 8.26
N GLY A 834 -21.60 -25.94 7.44
CA GLY A 834 -22.09 -27.32 7.47
C GLY A 834 -21.55 -28.13 8.63
#